data_AF-A0A9E2CQY9-F1
#
_entry.id   AF-A0A9E2CQY9-F1
#
_cell.length_a   1.000
_cell.length_b   1.000
_cell.length_c   1.000
_cell.angle_alpha   90.00
_cell.angle_beta   90.00
_cell.angle_gamma   90.00
#
_symmetry.space_group_name_H-M   'P 1'
#
loop_
_entity.id
_entity.type
_entity.pdbx_description
1 polymer ?
#
loop_
_entity_poly.entity_id
_entity_poly.type
_entity_poly.pdbx_seq_one_letter_code
_entity_poly.pdbx_strand_id
1 'polypeptide(L)'
;MAIDHGLTADRTLVTYTLRLKGERSLYQAIADDDWVLTLNTAGRITRVGRVLRVRSDLETTTIYFDRTLEVDPAVPIGTTPLAPPATGSVGRIQWSDFVASLAKVFHKSVAEVPTIEDQAYIRELLQLAVIDDLLGPAGGPSERIVDMGVRDRYLVGKLAPREAAQGGIEGLDGPLANDDFEAPTEAKAPGRHEPGAEFGTATGRVEPESDSADEIDSASNQSLVPSSLGMTFCVDGDADRIEIEARWGRYERVLNDEHELLKSNGQKAKVWQRIPCGGKIVLPLTEGVIPHRAPDNEFPEVRVQGSIRAKNANGDRLVTLFLVNAQEEPDTNRDTAWVFQPELIVRSEKEAAKRAIFRRRPVLDANGMDPEREALEMIYRNRVEFAVGHGVGVHAETADDVTLATEVRTTVMPQYEVQVTETPGLDPSDRPAMREMVSSGLLDMQRLATLDIDPLVDALSLLTKDYAAWIDEQRARIGAEVTGYDTQSHQAMDRCQEIYTRLQQGIDTLKADEKVLAAFRFANRAMAIQRVRSQYALAMRRGEDVTVEKFDVLKNRSWRPFQLAFLLLSIPSLADPGHPDRVEPVEAYADLLWFPTGGGKTEAYLGVAAFTMAIRRMQGNLGGFDSSRGLAVIMRYTLRLLTLQQFQRATALICAMEVLRRVALEKNDRSLGTEPFTIGLWVGNKVTPGTTEDSHRAIEDLRNPGKYNAGTSSPAQLTSCPWCGSEVAPGRDVEVDKGSGRTFVYCGDKKGRCDFSKGKSSKQPHPGIPVLVVDEEIYHRPPTMMIATVDKFAMMAWRGQVRTLFGRVGQECERHGLLWQGA
;
A
#
# COMPACT_ATOMS: atom_id res chain seq x y z
N MET A 1 -21.72 -32.78 -10.35
CA MET A 1 -22.91 -32.05 -9.84
C MET A 1 -22.83 -31.96 -8.33
N ALA A 2 -23.22 -30.83 -7.73
CA ALA A 2 -23.13 -30.60 -6.30
C ALA A 2 -24.36 -29.83 -5.76
N ILE A 3 -24.70 -30.04 -4.50
CA ILE A 3 -25.79 -29.36 -3.80
C ILE A 3 -25.20 -28.25 -2.93
N ASP A 4 -25.67 -27.03 -3.17
CA ASP A 4 -25.37 -25.84 -2.40
C ASP A 4 -26.31 -25.73 -1.20
N HIS A 5 -25.72 -25.82 -0.01
CA HIS A 5 -26.42 -25.68 1.27
C HIS A 5 -26.36 -24.25 1.82
N GLY A 6 -25.87 -23.28 1.04
CA GLY A 6 -25.76 -21.88 1.45
C GLY A 6 -24.71 -21.65 2.54
N LEU A 7 -23.62 -22.44 2.53
CA LEU A 7 -22.57 -22.37 3.55
C LEU A 7 -21.53 -21.27 3.30
N THR A 8 -21.52 -20.67 2.11
CA THR A 8 -20.63 -19.57 1.79
C THR A 8 -21.00 -18.36 2.64
N ALA A 9 -20.11 -17.98 3.57
CA ALA A 9 -20.36 -16.91 4.53
C ALA A 9 -20.30 -15.53 3.87
N ASP A 10 -19.34 -15.32 2.97
CA ASP A 10 -19.22 -14.07 2.21
C ASP A 10 -20.19 -14.06 1.03
N ARG A 11 -21.21 -13.20 1.13
CA ARG A 11 -22.24 -13.04 0.11
C ARG A 11 -21.70 -12.56 -1.24
N THR A 12 -20.58 -11.83 -1.25
CA THR A 12 -19.96 -11.32 -2.48
C THR A 12 -19.30 -12.44 -3.29
N LEU A 13 -18.90 -13.53 -2.62
CA LEU A 13 -18.26 -14.69 -3.23
C LEU A 13 -19.23 -15.81 -3.60
N VAL A 14 -20.52 -15.71 -3.19
CA VAL A 14 -21.51 -16.76 -3.37
C VAL A 14 -21.62 -17.19 -4.83
N THR A 15 -21.61 -16.27 -5.78
CA THR A 15 -21.71 -16.58 -7.22
C THR A 15 -20.48 -17.32 -7.76
N TYR A 16 -19.29 -17.06 -7.20
CA TYR A 16 -18.00 -17.56 -7.71
C TYR A 16 -17.45 -18.78 -6.96
N THR A 17 -18.05 -19.12 -5.81
CA THR A 17 -17.57 -20.20 -4.95
C THR A 17 -18.69 -21.14 -4.52
N LEU A 18 -18.33 -22.40 -4.24
CA LEU A 18 -19.22 -23.38 -3.65
C LEU A 18 -18.57 -23.98 -2.40
N ARG A 19 -19.15 -23.71 -1.22
CA ARG A 19 -18.68 -24.26 0.06
C ARG A 19 -19.47 -25.50 0.46
N LEU A 20 -18.74 -26.59 0.69
CA LEU A 20 -19.26 -27.92 1.05
C LEU A 20 -18.83 -28.28 2.47
N LYS A 21 -19.69 -29.00 3.20
CA LYS A 21 -19.42 -29.45 4.57
C LYS A 21 -18.56 -30.72 4.58
N GLY A 22 -17.38 -30.64 5.15
CA GLY A 22 -16.43 -31.73 5.31
C GLY A 22 -15.09 -31.45 4.66
N GLU A 23 -14.08 -32.21 5.07
CA GLU A 23 -12.70 -32.09 4.59
C GLU A 23 -12.51 -32.60 3.15
N ARG A 24 -11.33 -32.31 2.57
CA ARG A 24 -10.97 -32.64 1.18
C ARG A 24 -11.13 -34.12 0.85
N SER A 25 -10.95 -35.03 1.82
CA SER A 25 -11.02 -36.47 1.64
C SER A 25 -12.38 -36.94 1.10
N LEU A 26 -13.47 -36.27 1.48
CA LEU A 26 -14.83 -36.55 1.02
C LEU A 26 -15.09 -36.10 -0.42
N TYR A 27 -14.21 -35.25 -0.97
CA TYR A 27 -14.37 -34.58 -2.26
C TYR A 27 -13.17 -34.79 -3.21
N GLN A 28 -12.36 -35.83 -2.98
CA GLN A 28 -11.20 -36.16 -3.83
C GLN A 28 -11.56 -36.38 -5.30
N ALA A 29 -12.83 -36.68 -5.58
CA ALA A 29 -13.33 -36.88 -6.93
C ALA A 29 -13.45 -35.59 -7.77
N ILE A 30 -13.29 -34.41 -7.15
CA ILE A 30 -13.32 -33.09 -7.80
C ILE A 30 -11.88 -32.58 -7.94
N ALA A 31 -11.43 -32.41 -9.18
CA ALA A 31 -10.14 -31.86 -9.54
C ALA A 31 -10.27 -30.44 -10.12
N ASP A 32 -9.12 -29.78 -10.30
CA ASP A 32 -9.04 -28.55 -11.08
C ASP A 32 -9.47 -28.86 -12.53
N ASP A 33 -10.06 -27.87 -13.20
CA ASP A 33 -10.67 -27.94 -14.54
C ASP A 33 -11.96 -28.78 -14.66
N ASP A 34 -12.40 -29.45 -13.60
CA ASP A 34 -13.70 -30.12 -13.59
C ASP A 34 -14.86 -29.13 -13.74
N TRP A 35 -15.97 -29.61 -14.31
CA TRP A 35 -17.21 -28.83 -14.39
C TRP A 35 -18.22 -29.24 -13.34
N VAL A 36 -18.75 -28.24 -12.63
CA VAL A 36 -19.72 -28.43 -11.54
C VAL A 36 -21.04 -27.77 -11.91
N LEU A 37 -22.07 -28.60 -12.12
CA LEU A 37 -23.48 -28.17 -12.10
C LEU A 37 -23.95 -28.08 -10.65
N THR A 38 -24.46 -26.91 -10.24
CA THR A 38 -24.86 -26.65 -8.86
C THR A 38 -26.38 -26.63 -8.73
N LEU A 39 -26.87 -27.31 -7.70
CA LEU A 39 -28.28 -27.36 -7.31
C LEU A 39 -28.47 -26.64 -5.98
N ASN A 40 -29.63 -26.02 -5.75
CA ASN A 40 -30.04 -25.66 -4.39
C ASN A 40 -30.65 -26.87 -3.64
N THR A 41 -30.92 -26.69 -2.36
CA THR A 41 -31.55 -27.72 -1.50
C THR A 41 -32.94 -28.18 -1.97
N ALA A 42 -33.61 -27.39 -2.82
CA ALA A 42 -34.88 -27.75 -3.46
C ALA A 42 -34.72 -28.54 -4.77
N GLY A 43 -33.49 -28.94 -5.14
CA GLY A 43 -33.22 -29.72 -6.35
C GLY A 43 -33.36 -28.91 -7.64
N ARG A 44 -33.18 -27.59 -7.58
CA ARG A 44 -33.21 -26.71 -8.75
C ARG A 44 -31.79 -26.30 -9.12
N ILE A 45 -31.49 -26.35 -10.42
CA ILE A 45 -30.23 -25.88 -11.01
C ILE A 45 -30.17 -24.36 -10.87
N THR A 46 -29.11 -23.88 -10.25
CA THR A 46 -28.88 -22.44 -10.03
C THR A 46 -27.72 -21.91 -10.86
N ARG A 47 -26.67 -22.71 -11.07
CA ARG A 47 -25.48 -22.28 -11.81
C ARG A 47 -24.63 -23.45 -12.29
N VAL A 48 -23.70 -23.13 -13.19
CA VAL A 48 -22.62 -24.00 -13.64
C VAL A 48 -21.29 -23.27 -13.53
N GLY A 49 -20.22 -23.98 -13.18
CA GLY A 49 -18.88 -23.40 -13.13
C GLY A 49 -17.79 -24.41 -13.43
N ARG A 50 -16.64 -23.92 -13.92
CA ARG A 50 -15.41 -24.69 -14.07
C ARG A 50 -14.52 -24.43 -12.87
N VAL A 51 -14.04 -25.50 -12.24
CA VAL A 51 -13.19 -25.44 -11.05
C VAL A 51 -11.83 -24.87 -11.44
N LEU A 52 -11.49 -23.74 -10.83
CA LEU A 52 -10.13 -23.21 -10.84
C LEU A 52 -9.27 -23.90 -9.80
N ARG A 53 -9.84 -24.06 -8.59
CA ARG A 53 -9.11 -24.55 -7.42
C ARG A 53 -10.05 -25.06 -6.35
N VAL A 54 -9.59 -26.03 -5.57
CA VAL A 54 -10.25 -26.47 -4.33
C VAL A 54 -9.38 -26.19 -3.11
N ARG A 55 -9.95 -25.55 -2.10
CA ARG A 55 -9.31 -25.29 -0.79
C ARG A 55 -10.13 -25.98 0.30
N SER A 56 -9.47 -26.52 1.32
CA SER A 56 -10.16 -27.16 2.45
C SER A 56 -9.55 -26.73 3.77
N ASP A 57 -10.40 -26.63 4.79
CA ASP A 57 -10.02 -26.64 6.19
C ASP A 57 -10.46 -27.98 6.83
N LEU A 58 -10.42 -28.08 8.16
CA LEU A 58 -10.81 -29.29 8.89
C LEU A 58 -12.33 -29.59 8.84
N GLU A 59 -13.16 -28.60 8.53
CA GLU A 59 -14.62 -28.69 8.62
C GLU A 59 -15.32 -28.50 7.27
N THR A 60 -14.68 -27.83 6.32
CA THR A 60 -15.28 -27.39 5.05
C THR A 60 -14.31 -27.47 3.88
N THR A 61 -14.87 -27.63 2.69
CA THR A 61 -14.17 -27.60 1.41
C THR A 61 -14.82 -26.58 0.51
N THR A 62 -14.05 -25.60 0.05
CA THR A 62 -14.49 -24.52 -0.83
C THR A 62 -13.93 -24.73 -2.23
N ILE A 63 -14.82 -24.72 -3.21
CA ILE A 63 -14.51 -24.80 -4.62
C ILE A 63 -14.57 -23.38 -5.19
N TYR A 64 -13.50 -22.97 -5.87
CA TYR A 64 -13.38 -21.68 -6.55
C TYR A 64 -13.48 -21.90 -8.05
N PHE A 65 -14.28 -21.10 -8.74
CA PHE A 65 -14.47 -21.20 -10.19
C PHE A 65 -13.64 -20.15 -10.95
N ASP A 66 -13.18 -20.44 -12.17
CA ASP A 66 -12.61 -19.45 -13.12
C ASP A 66 -13.63 -19.01 -14.17
N ARG A 67 -14.63 -19.86 -14.42
CA ARG A 67 -15.76 -19.62 -15.31
C ARG A 67 -17.05 -19.94 -14.59
N THR A 68 -18.05 -19.11 -14.74
CA THR A 68 -19.37 -19.38 -14.15
C THR A 68 -20.50 -18.80 -14.99
N LEU A 69 -21.67 -19.41 -14.86
CA LEU A 69 -22.92 -18.93 -15.45
C LEU A 69 -24.08 -19.32 -14.53
N GLU A 70 -24.85 -18.32 -14.12
CA GLU A 70 -26.06 -18.49 -13.31
C GLU A 70 -27.31 -18.59 -14.19
N VAL A 71 -28.38 -19.17 -13.65
CA VAL A 71 -29.71 -19.19 -14.27
C VAL A 71 -30.74 -18.65 -13.29
N ASP A 72 -31.46 -17.61 -13.73
CA ASP A 72 -32.55 -16.98 -12.99
C ASP A 72 -33.80 -16.90 -13.90
N PRO A 73 -34.93 -17.51 -13.53
CA PRO A 73 -35.17 -18.29 -12.32
C PRO A 73 -34.51 -19.67 -12.33
N ALA A 74 -34.13 -20.18 -11.16
CA ALA A 74 -33.55 -21.52 -11.00
C ALA A 74 -34.45 -22.60 -11.62
N VAL A 75 -33.87 -23.55 -12.35
CA VAL A 75 -34.60 -24.53 -13.19
C VAL A 75 -34.72 -25.88 -12.48
N PRO A 76 -35.90 -26.53 -12.40
CA PRO A 76 -36.02 -27.84 -11.76
C PRO A 76 -35.16 -28.90 -12.46
N ILE A 77 -34.40 -29.70 -11.71
CA ILE A 77 -33.53 -30.74 -12.28
C ILE A 77 -34.31 -31.76 -13.13
N GLY A 78 -35.58 -32.03 -12.79
CA GLY A 78 -36.45 -32.94 -13.56
C GLY A 78 -36.74 -32.49 -15.00
N THR A 79 -36.35 -31.28 -15.38
CA THR A 79 -36.38 -30.83 -16.79
C THR A 79 -35.17 -31.34 -17.59
N THR A 80 -34.19 -31.97 -16.94
CA THR A 80 -32.96 -32.50 -17.53
C THR A 80 -32.92 -34.03 -17.40
N PRO A 81 -32.05 -34.75 -18.15
CA PRO A 81 -31.85 -36.19 -17.95
C PRO A 81 -31.12 -36.54 -16.63
N LEU A 82 -30.74 -35.54 -15.82
CA LEU A 82 -29.99 -35.72 -14.60
C LEU A 82 -30.91 -36.04 -13.41
N ALA A 83 -30.42 -36.85 -12.49
CA ALA A 83 -31.03 -37.08 -11.17
C ALA A 83 -30.14 -36.47 -10.08
N PRO A 84 -30.71 -35.94 -8.98
CA PRO A 84 -29.92 -35.41 -7.87
C PRO A 84 -28.99 -36.49 -7.27
N PRO A 85 -27.88 -36.11 -6.61
CA PRO A 85 -26.96 -37.08 -6.00
C PRO A 85 -27.70 -38.05 -5.07
N ALA A 86 -27.48 -39.35 -5.26
CA ALA A 86 -28.18 -40.40 -4.50
C ALA A 86 -27.73 -40.48 -3.02
N THR A 87 -26.48 -40.14 -2.75
CA THR A 87 -25.89 -40.04 -1.40
C THR A 87 -24.95 -38.84 -1.32
N GLY A 88 -25.02 -38.08 -0.23
CA GLY A 88 -24.16 -36.91 0.01
C GLY A 88 -24.49 -35.68 -0.84
N SER A 89 -23.59 -34.69 -0.81
CA SER A 89 -23.79 -33.39 -1.48
C SER A 89 -23.21 -33.33 -2.90
N VAL A 90 -22.57 -34.39 -3.40
CA VAL A 90 -21.88 -34.41 -4.71
C VAL A 90 -22.15 -35.72 -5.43
N GLY A 91 -22.39 -35.65 -6.75
CA GLY A 91 -22.57 -36.79 -7.62
C GLY A 91 -21.86 -36.61 -8.97
N ARG A 92 -21.25 -37.68 -9.48
CA ARG A 92 -20.70 -37.72 -10.85
C ARG A 92 -21.82 -37.86 -11.87
N ILE A 93 -21.66 -37.18 -12.99
CA ILE A 93 -22.60 -37.19 -14.12
C ILE A 93 -21.82 -37.52 -15.39
N GLN A 94 -22.47 -38.16 -16.36
CA GLN A 94 -21.85 -38.41 -17.66
C GLN A 94 -21.68 -37.10 -18.42
N TRP A 95 -20.55 -36.96 -19.12
CA TRP A 95 -20.23 -35.72 -19.84
C TRP A 95 -21.27 -35.37 -20.92
N SER A 96 -21.79 -36.37 -21.63
CA SER A 96 -22.87 -36.18 -22.62
C SER A 96 -24.12 -35.58 -22.00
N ASP A 97 -24.52 -36.06 -20.83
CA ASP A 97 -25.72 -35.60 -20.12
C ASP A 97 -25.50 -34.21 -19.53
N PHE A 98 -24.29 -33.92 -19.07
CA PHE A 98 -23.89 -32.58 -18.63
C PHE A 98 -24.00 -31.56 -19.78
N VAL A 99 -23.41 -31.84 -20.94
CA VAL A 99 -23.45 -30.95 -22.11
C VAL A 99 -24.90 -30.75 -22.60
N ALA A 100 -25.69 -31.82 -22.66
CA ALA A 100 -27.10 -31.74 -23.03
C ALA A 100 -27.92 -30.89 -22.05
N SER A 101 -27.67 -31.06 -20.74
CA SER A 101 -28.33 -30.27 -19.70
C SER A 101 -27.93 -28.81 -19.73
N LEU A 102 -26.64 -28.52 -19.98
CA LEU A 102 -26.11 -27.18 -20.09
C LEU A 102 -26.74 -26.42 -21.28
N ALA A 103 -26.80 -27.05 -22.45
CA ALA A 103 -27.47 -26.47 -23.63
C ALA A 103 -28.98 -26.24 -23.40
N LYS A 104 -29.64 -27.15 -22.67
CA LYS A 104 -31.08 -27.05 -22.38
C LYS A 104 -31.42 -25.98 -21.34
N VAL A 105 -30.60 -25.84 -20.30
CA VAL A 105 -30.87 -24.96 -19.15
C VAL A 105 -30.33 -23.54 -19.37
N PHE A 106 -29.14 -23.43 -19.94
CA PHE A 106 -28.44 -22.15 -20.07
C PHE A 106 -28.45 -21.60 -21.51
N HIS A 107 -28.95 -22.35 -22.48
CA HIS A 107 -28.96 -21.99 -23.91
C HIS A 107 -27.57 -21.62 -24.46
N LYS A 108 -26.53 -22.23 -23.90
CA LYS A 108 -25.12 -22.00 -24.23
C LYS A 108 -24.38 -23.33 -24.29
N SER A 109 -23.26 -23.35 -24.98
CA SER A 109 -22.26 -24.41 -24.93
C SER A 109 -21.24 -24.16 -23.81
N VAL A 110 -20.44 -25.17 -23.49
CA VAL A 110 -19.37 -25.09 -22.48
C VAL A 110 -18.35 -23.98 -22.83
N ALA A 111 -18.09 -23.77 -24.12
CA ALA A 111 -17.16 -22.73 -24.60
C ALA A 111 -17.68 -21.31 -24.39
N GLU A 112 -19.01 -21.12 -24.31
CA GLU A 112 -19.68 -19.83 -24.16
C GLU A 112 -19.91 -19.42 -22.69
N VAL A 113 -19.49 -20.27 -21.74
CA VAL A 113 -19.45 -19.91 -20.32
C VAL A 113 -18.32 -18.90 -20.11
N PRO A 114 -18.62 -17.68 -19.63
CA PRO A 114 -17.64 -16.60 -19.54
C PRO A 114 -16.61 -16.86 -18.44
N THR A 115 -15.39 -16.36 -18.67
CA THR A 115 -14.38 -16.21 -17.61
C THR A 115 -14.83 -15.13 -16.64
N ILE A 116 -14.57 -15.33 -15.35
CA ILE A 116 -14.88 -14.35 -14.32
C ILE A 116 -13.87 -13.20 -14.43
N GLU A 117 -14.37 -11.99 -14.67
CA GLU A 117 -13.57 -10.75 -14.75
C GLU A 117 -13.74 -9.85 -13.52
N ASP A 118 -14.46 -10.34 -12.49
CA ASP A 118 -14.69 -9.59 -11.25
C ASP A 118 -13.38 -9.36 -10.50
N GLN A 119 -13.01 -8.09 -10.31
CA GLN A 119 -11.72 -7.72 -9.74
C GLN A 119 -11.62 -8.04 -8.25
N ALA A 120 -12.72 -7.98 -7.50
CA ALA A 120 -12.72 -8.28 -6.08
C ALA A 120 -12.48 -9.78 -5.86
N TYR A 121 -13.12 -10.63 -6.66
CA TYR A 121 -12.89 -12.06 -6.66
C TYR A 121 -11.48 -12.44 -7.10
N ILE A 122 -10.95 -11.83 -8.18
CA ILE A 122 -9.57 -12.08 -8.63
C ILE A 122 -8.56 -11.67 -7.55
N ARG A 123 -8.81 -10.56 -6.85
CA ARG A 123 -7.99 -10.13 -5.71
C ARG A 123 -8.03 -11.16 -4.58
N GLU A 124 -9.19 -11.71 -4.25
CA GLU A 124 -9.34 -12.76 -3.25
C GLU A 124 -8.52 -14.01 -3.63
N LEU A 125 -8.60 -14.45 -4.90
CA LEU A 125 -7.78 -15.55 -5.40
C LEU A 125 -6.28 -15.29 -5.28
N LEU A 126 -5.84 -14.07 -5.62
CA LEU A 126 -4.44 -13.65 -5.47
C LEU A 126 -4.01 -13.66 -4.00
N GLN A 127 -4.85 -13.16 -3.11
CA GLN A 127 -4.59 -13.16 -1.68
C GLN A 127 -4.45 -14.59 -1.13
N LEU A 128 -5.35 -15.49 -1.50
CA LEU A 128 -5.26 -16.91 -1.14
C LEU A 128 -3.96 -17.54 -1.66
N ALA A 129 -3.57 -17.25 -2.91
CA ALA A 129 -2.32 -17.73 -3.48
C ALA A 129 -1.09 -17.23 -2.70
N VAL A 130 -1.07 -15.95 -2.30
CA VAL A 130 0.01 -15.37 -1.48
C VAL A 130 0.08 -16.02 -0.10
N ILE A 131 -1.07 -16.26 0.55
CA ILE A 131 -1.12 -16.96 1.84
C ILE A 131 -0.57 -18.37 1.69
N ASP A 132 -0.94 -19.08 0.63
CA ASP A 132 -0.50 -20.46 0.40
C ASP A 132 0.99 -20.57 0.10
N ASP A 133 1.59 -19.51 -0.43
CA ASP A 133 3.02 -19.47 -0.69
C ASP A 133 3.84 -19.08 0.55
N LEU A 134 3.32 -18.16 1.36
CA LEU A 134 4.07 -17.60 2.50
C LEU A 134 3.79 -18.30 3.84
N LEU A 135 2.53 -18.64 4.13
CA LEU A 135 2.07 -19.17 5.42
C LEU A 135 1.60 -20.62 5.34
N GLY A 136 0.82 -20.96 4.31
CA GLY A 136 0.20 -22.28 4.15
C GLY A 136 -0.91 -22.61 5.17
N PRO A 137 -1.31 -23.88 5.27
CA PRO A 137 -0.92 -24.99 4.40
C PRO A 137 -1.59 -24.93 3.02
N ALA A 138 -0.79 -24.92 1.96
CA ALA A 138 -1.25 -24.72 0.58
C ALA A 138 -2.13 -25.86 0.04
N GLY A 139 -1.83 -27.09 0.44
CA GLY A 139 -2.54 -28.32 0.05
C GLY A 139 -3.66 -28.70 1.02
N GLY A 140 -4.02 -27.83 1.98
CA GLY A 140 -5.05 -28.08 2.98
C GLY A 140 -4.52 -28.75 4.27
N PRO A 141 -5.41 -29.19 5.17
CA PRO A 141 -5.05 -29.58 6.54
C PRO A 141 -4.08 -30.76 6.63
N SER A 142 -4.12 -31.68 5.66
CA SER A 142 -3.28 -32.88 5.61
C SER A 142 -2.39 -32.91 4.36
N GLU A 143 -1.85 -31.75 3.98
CA GLU A 143 -1.02 -31.61 2.79
C GLU A 143 0.29 -32.43 2.83
N ARG A 144 0.88 -32.60 1.64
CA ARG A 144 2.21 -33.18 1.47
C ARG A 144 3.15 -32.19 0.82
N ILE A 145 4.32 -32.00 1.44
CA ILE A 145 5.40 -31.18 0.88
C ILE A 145 6.43 -32.12 0.27
N VAL A 146 6.77 -31.89 -1.00
CA VAL A 146 7.61 -32.79 -1.80
C VAL A 146 8.90 -32.08 -2.17
N ASP A 147 10.03 -32.74 -1.86
CA ASP A 147 11.39 -32.36 -2.25
C ASP A 147 11.88 -30.99 -1.77
N MET A 148 11.37 -30.51 -0.63
CA MET A 148 11.84 -29.31 0.07
C MET A 148 11.63 -29.42 1.58
N GLY A 149 12.37 -28.62 2.36
CA GLY A 149 12.16 -28.48 3.80
C GLY A 149 10.86 -27.72 4.10
N VAL A 150 10.23 -28.00 5.24
CA VAL A 150 8.97 -27.33 5.59
C VAL A 150 9.23 -25.85 5.90
N ARG A 151 10.36 -25.56 6.56
CA ARG A 151 10.81 -24.20 6.89
C ARG A 151 11.20 -23.37 5.66
N ASP A 152 11.53 -24.02 4.56
CA ASP A 152 11.81 -23.39 3.26
C ASP A 152 10.51 -23.17 2.47
N ARG A 153 9.51 -24.06 2.64
CA ARG A 153 8.19 -23.93 2.00
C ARG A 153 7.42 -22.74 2.56
N TYR A 154 7.48 -22.50 3.87
CA TYR A 154 6.73 -21.42 4.54
C TYR A 154 7.67 -20.45 5.25
N LEU A 155 7.58 -19.18 4.84
CA LEU A 155 8.44 -18.11 5.33
C LEU A 155 7.94 -17.53 6.67
N VAL A 156 6.63 -17.58 6.92
CA VAL A 156 6.00 -17.04 8.14
C VAL A 156 5.17 -18.10 8.88
N GLY A 157 4.83 -17.79 10.14
CA GLY A 157 3.95 -18.66 10.95
C GLY A 157 4.62 -19.93 11.44
N LYS A 158 5.87 -19.83 11.88
CA LYS A 158 6.64 -20.94 12.44
C LYS A 158 7.16 -20.56 13.83
N LEU A 159 7.01 -21.46 14.81
CA LEU A 159 7.63 -21.33 16.13
C LEU A 159 8.75 -22.35 16.28
N ALA A 160 9.96 -21.84 16.54
CA ALA A 160 11.14 -22.66 16.77
C ALA A 160 11.03 -23.43 18.10
N PRO A 161 11.50 -24.68 18.19
CA PRO A 161 11.73 -25.35 19.46
C PRO A 161 12.63 -24.47 20.34
N ARG A 162 12.39 -24.46 21.65
CA ARG A 162 13.18 -23.62 22.55
C ARG A 162 14.57 -24.26 22.72
N GLU A 163 15.63 -23.50 22.45
CA GLU A 163 16.98 -23.94 22.81
C GLU A 163 17.06 -24.05 24.33
N ALA A 164 17.43 -25.24 24.83
CA ALA A 164 17.64 -25.48 26.24
C ALA A 164 18.80 -24.60 26.73
N ALA A 165 18.48 -23.42 27.27
CA ALA A 165 19.45 -22.65 28.03
C ALA A 165 19.87 -23.51 29.24
N GLN A 166 21.12 -23.97 29.24
CA GLN A 166 21.76 -24.49 30.44
C GLN A 166 21.71 -23.38 31.50
N GLY A 167 20.81 -23.52 32.48
CA GLY A 167 20.84 -22.75 33.72
C GLY A 167 19.96 -21.50 33.82
N GLY A 168 18.72 -21.53 33.31
CA GLY A 168 17.67 -20.57 33.69
C GLY A 168 16.50 -21.29 34.35
N ILE A 169 16.17 -20.93 35.60
CA ILE A 169 15.22 -21.62 36.48
C ILE A 169 13.77 -21.52 35.96
N GLU A 170 12.98 -22.57 36.21
CA GLU A 170 11.51 -22.56 36.13
C GLU A 170 10.93 -21.46 37.04
N GLY A 171 10.33 -20.44 36.43
CA GLY A 171 9.69 -19.33 37.13
C GLY A 171 10.22 -17.99 36.62
N LEU A 172 9.39 -17.33 35.79
CA LEU A 172 9.37 -15.88 35.57
C LEU A 172 10.71 -15.14 35.67
N ASP A 173 11.43 -15.02 34.55
CA ASP A 173 12.35 -13.91 34.30
C ASP A 173 12.31 -13.53 32.81
N GLY A 174 11.13 -13.06 32.40
CA GLY A 174 11.03 -12.01 31.38
C GLY A 174 10.81 -10.68 32.10
N PRO A 175 10.92 -9.52 31.43
CA PRO A 175 10.86 -8.18 32.05
C PRO A 175 9.51 -7.80 32.71
N LEU A 176 8.66 -8.78 33.04
CA LEU A 176 7.33 -8.64 33.64
C LEU A 176 7.20 -9.35 34.99
N ALA A 177 8.30 -9.82 35.59
CA ALA A 177 8.26 -10.62 36.83
C ALA A 177 8.36 -9.82 38.14
N ASN A 178 8.66 -8.52 38.10
CA ASN A 178 8.65 -7.65 39.30
C ASN A 178 7.88 -6.36 38.98
N ASP A 179 6.58 -6.34 39.24
CA ASP A 179 5.77 -5.12 39.31
C ASP A 179 5.03 -5.10 40.66
N ASP A 180 5.79 -5.07 41.75
CA ASP A 180 5.29 -4.60 43.05
C ASP A 180 5.59 -3.10 43.14
N PHE A 181 4.54 -2.28 43.04
CA PHE A 181 4.47 -0.85 43.38
C PHE A 181 5.79 -0.08 43.41
N GLU A 182 6.38 0.14 42.23
CA GLU A 182 7.12 1.37 41.97
C GLU A 182 6.32 2.16 40.92
N ALA A 183 5.96 3.40 41.26
CA ALA A 183 5.50 4.36 40.27
C ALA A 183 6.49 4.34 39.10
N PRO A 184 6.04 4.38 37.83
CA PRO A 184 6.93 4.33 36.71
C PRO A 184 7.81 5.58 36.76
N THR A 185 8.98 5.49 37.38
CA THR A 185 10.12 6.26 36.91
C THR A 185 10.25 5.83 35.47
N GLU A 186 9.97 6.80 34.59
CA GLU A 186 10.18 6.74 33.16
C GLU A 186 11.15 5.62 32.84
N ALA A 187 10.68 4.60 32.13
CA ALA A 187 11.58 3.89 31.25
C ALA A 187 12.23 5.01 30.46
N LYS A 188 13.45 5.40 30.84
CA LYS A 188 14.30 6.22 30.01
C LYS A 188 14.16 5.55 28.67
N ALA A 189 13.54 6.27 27.73
CA ALA A 189 13.60 5.90 26.34
C ALA A 189 15.03 5.38 26.10
N PRO A 190 15.25 4.25 25.40
CA PRO A 190 16.59 3.93 24.93
C PRO A 190 17.13 5.24 24.37
N GLY A 191 18.19 5.74 25.02
CA GLY A 191 18.42 7.17 25.19
C GLY A 191 18.09 7.94 23.92
N ARG A 192 17.41 9.09 24.03
CA ARG A 192 17.31 10.07 22.94
C ARG A 192 18.65 10.04 22.21
N HIS A 193 18.67 9.41 21.04
CA HIS A 193 19.84 9.44 20.18
C HIS A 193 19.91 10.89 19.76
N GLU A 194 20.76 11.68 20.44
CA GLU A 194 21.16 12.96 19.90
C GLU A 194 21.77 12.66 18.53
N PRO A 195 21.22 13.22 17.44
CA PRO A 195 21.81 13.05 16.12
C PRO A 195 23.24 13.59 16.18
N GLY A 196 24.23 12.69 16.16
CA GLY A 196 25.66 13.03 16.18
C GLY A 196 26.47 12.56 17.40
N ALA A 197 25.87 11.93 18.41
CA ALA A 197 26.59 11.50 19.61
C ALA A 197 27.58 10.33 19.39
N GLU A 198 27.59 9.68 18.22
CA GLU A 198 28.54 8.60 17.90
C GLU A 198 29.85 9.09 17.25
N PHE A 199 30.04 10.40 17.04
CA PHE A 199 31.28 10.93 16.44
C PHE A 199 32.35 11.34 17.47
N GLY A 200 32.26 10.80 18.68
CA GLY A 200 33.31 10.92 19.69
C GLY A 200 34.45 9.95 19.40
N THR A 201 35.44 10.39 18.63
CA THR A 201 36.74 9.73 18.39
C THR A 201 36.75 8.52 17.44
N ALA A 202 36.70 8.78 16.14
CA ALA A 202 37.27 7.89 15.12
C ALA A 202 38.08 8.71 14.12
N THR A 203 39.39 8.86 14.38
CA THR A 203 40.35 9.23 13.34
C THR A 203 40.50 8.03 12.41
N GLY A 204 39.80 8.03 11.29
CA GLY A 204 39.96 7.01 10.26
C GLY A 204 39.18 7.41 9.03
N ARG A 205 39.87 7.54 7.89
CA ARG A 205 39.22 7.56 6.58
C ARG A 205 38.28 6.37 6.49
N VAL A 206 36.98 6.62 6.51
CA VAL A 206 35.96 5.61 6.22
C VAL A 206 35.76 5.65 4.71
N GLU A 207 36.27 4.64 4.01
CA GLU A 207 35.75 4.33 2.68
C GLU A 207 34.31 3.83 2.86
N PRO A 208 33.33 4.32 2.08
CA PRO A 208 31.95 3.92 2.23
C PRO A 208 31.83 2.42 1.92
N GLU A 209 31.64 1.61 2.96
CA GLU A 209 31.26 0.21 2.80
C GLU A 209 29.99 0.11 1.96
N SER A 210 30.00 -0.86 1.07
CA SER A 210 28.97 -1.07 0.08
C SER A 210 27.73 -1.70 0.72
N ASP A 211 26.62 -0.95 0.80
CA ASP A 211 25.25 -1.44 1.05
C ASP A 211 24.74 -2.36 -0.10
N SER A 212 25.48 -3.41 -0.43
CA SER A 212 25.04 -4.51 -1.30
C SER A 212 25.03 -5.86 -0.58
N ALA A 213 25.41 -5.90 0.70
CA ALA A 213 25.19 -7.06 1.54
C ALA A 213 23.80 -7.07 2.21
N ASP A 214 23.06 -5.94 2.18
CA ASP A 214 21.73 -5.82 2.79
C ASP A 214 20.60 -5.76 1.74
N GLU A 215 20.71 -6.53 0.64
CA GLU A 215 19.50 -7.26 0.26
C GLU A 215 19.30 -8.25 1.40
N ILE A 216 18.36 -7.97 2.31
CA ILE A 216 17.98 -8.88 3.37
C ILE A 216 17.59 -10.19 2.67
N ASP A 217 18.53 -11.11 2.61
CA ASP A 217 18.27 -12.48 2.21
C ASP A 217 17.35 -13.06 3.28
N SER A 218 16.05 -12.99 3.03
CA SER A 218 15.02 -13.48 3.93
C SER A 218 15.17 -14.98 4.21
N ALA A 219 15.98 -15.72 3.43
CA ALA A 219 16.30 -17.11 3.69
C ALA A 219 17.42 -17.30 4.74
N SER A 220 18.32 -16.32 4.91
CA SER A 220 19.45 -16.41 5.85
C SER A 220 19.19 -15.79 7.23
N ASN A 221 18.05 -15.12 7.43
CA ASN A 221 17.66 -14.53 8.72
C ASN A 221 17.10 -15.57 9.72
N GLN A 222 17.72 -16.75 9.80
CA GLN A 222 17.33 -17.84 10.72
C GLN A 222 17.60 -17.52 12.21
N SER A 223 18.27 -16.40 12.52
CA SER A 223 18.74 -16.06 13.87
C SER A 223 17.65 -15.54 14.83
N LEU A 224 16.46 -15.16 14.35
CA LEU A 224 15.40 -14.55 15.17
C LEU A 224 14.01 -15.18 14.92
N VAL A 225 13.93 -16.51 14.85
CA VAL A 225 12.63 -17.19 14.73
C VAL A 225 12.02 -17.38 16.13
N PRO A 226 10.83 -16.83 16.44
CA PRO A 226 10.29 -16.86 17.79
C PRO A 226 9.91 -18.28 18.21
N SER A 227 10.05 -18.62 19.49
CA SER A 227 9.51 -19.86 20.07
C SER A 227 8.11 -19.70 20.64
N SER A 228 7.55 -18.49 20.60
CA SER A 228 6.22 -18.21 21.13
C SER A 228 5.52 -17.08 20.38
N LEU A 229 4.21 -17.13 20.37
CA LEU A 229 3.35 -15.98 20.03
C LEU A 229 2.28 -15.82 21.11
N GLY A 230 1.65 -14.66 21.16
CA GLY A 230 0.60 -14.44 22.14
C GLY A 230 -0.29 -13.25 21.82
N MET A 231 -1.21 -12.98 22.73
CA MET A 231 -2.04 -11.78 22.71
C MET A 231 -2.43 -11.38 24.12
N THR A 232 -2.71 -10.10 24.30
CA THR A 232 -3.33 -9.55 25.50
C THR A 232 -4.66 -8.93 25.11
N PHE A 233 -5.73 -9.34 25.79
CA PHE A 233 -7.09 -8.88 25.50
C PHE A 233 -7.81 -8.47 26.77
N CYS A 234 -8.83 -7.65 26.61
CA CYS A 234 -9.66 -7.15 27.71
C CYS A 234 -11.01 -7.86 27.72
N VAL A 235 -11.42 -8.35 28.89
CA VAL A 235 -12.72 -9.01 29.09
C VAL A 235 -13.52 -8.34 30.19
N ASP A 236 -14.83 -8.47 30.10
CA ASP A 236 -15.77 -8.18 31.17
C ASP A 236 -15.31 -8.83 32.49
N GLY A 237 -15.17 -8.05 33.55
CA GLY A 237 -14.67 -8.59 34.82
C GLY A 237 -15.65 -9.54 35.51
N ASP A 238 -16.91 -9.59 35.07
CA ASP A 238 -17.90 -10.55 35.55
C ASP A 238 -17.92 -11.84 34.72
N ALA A 239 -17.06 -11.97 33.71
CA ALA A 239 -16.83 -13.24 33.04
C ALA A 239 -16.03 -14.18 33.97
N ASP A 240 -16.58 -15.37 34.21
CA ASP A 240 -15.95 -16.37 35.08
C ASP A 240 -14.98 -17.28 34.33
N ARG A 241 -15.23 -17.55 33.04
CA ARG A 241 -14.51 -18.55 32.23
C ARG A 241 -14.42 -18.14 30.77
N ILE A 242 -13.36 -18.59 30.12
CA ILE A 242 -13.16 -18.49 28.67
C ILE A 242 -12.78 -19.84 28.07
N GLU A 243 -13.18 -20.08 26.82
CA GLU A 243 -12.70 -21.18 26.00
C GLU A 243 -11.50 -20.68 25.17
N ILE A 244 -10.36 -21.35 25.29
CA ILE A 244 -9.19 -21.13 24.44
C ILE A 244 -9.06 -22.35 23.54
N GLU A 245 -8.97 -22.11 22.24
CA GLU A 245 -8.71 -23.10 21.22
C GLU A 245 -7.34 -22.81 20.58
N ALA A 246 -6.42 -23.76 20.69
CA ALA A 246 -5.12 -23.69 20.03
C ALA A 246 -5.13 -24.64 18.83
N ARG A 247 -4.65 -24.17 17.68
CA ARG A 247 -4.52 -24.94 16.43
C ARG A 247 -3.13 -24.75 15.85
N TRP A 248 -2.53 -25.81 15.33
CA TRP A 248 -1.28 -25.73 14.57
C TRP A 248 -1.12 -26.94 13.63
N GLY A 249 -0.04 -26.94 12.87
CA GLY A 249 0.43 -28.06 12.06
C GLY A 249 1.78 -28.55 12.55
N ARG A 250 1.92 -29.87 12.61
CA ARG A 250 3.21 -30.56 12.69
C ARG A 250 3.47 -31.27 11.37
N TYR A 251 4.73 -31.47 11.02
CA TYR A 251 5.10 -32.20 9.81
C TYR A 251 5.97 -33.39 10.17
N GLU A 252 5.57 -34.56 9.69
CA GLU A 252 6.33 -35.79 9.85
C GLU A 252 6.90 -36.25 8.53
N ARG A 253 8.07 -36.89 8.61
CA ARG A 253 8.79 -37.41 7.45
C ARG A 253 8.13 -38.72 7.02
N VAL A 254 7.59 -38.76 5.80
CA VAL A 254 7.12 -40.03 5.22
C VAL A 254 8.34 -40.82 4.76
N LEU A 255 8.44 -42.09 5.15
CA LEU A 255 9.54 -42.95 4.74
C LEU A 255 9.48 -43.20 3.24
N ASN A 256 10.65 -43.27 2.58
CA ASN A 256 10.73 -43.40 1.12
C ASN A 256 10.01 -44.66 0.60
N ASP A 257 9.87 -45.71 1.41
CA ASP A 257 9.21 -46.95 0.99
C ASP A 257 7.68 -46.91 1.08
N GLU A 258 7.13 -45.83 1.64
CA GLU A 258 5.69 -45.64 1.85
C GLU A 258 5.05 -44.70 0.82
N HIS A 259 5.81 -44.25 -0.19
CA HIS A 259 5.28 -43.41 -1.26
C HIS A 259 5.97 -43.63 -2.62
N GLU A 260 5.23 -43.33 -3.70
CA GLU A 260 5.69 -43.52 -5.09
C GLU A 260 6.20 -42.23 -5.76
N LEU A 261 6.18 -41.09 -5.06
CA LEU A 261 6.60 -39.82 -5.63
C LEU A 261 8.10 -39.81 -5.96
N LEU A 262 8.42 -39.47 -7.21
CA LEU A 262 9.77 -39.36 -7.74
C LEU A 262 10.13 -37.89 -8.03
N LYS A 263 11.41 -37.57 -7.88
CA LYS A 263 12.01 -36.32 -8.35
C LYS A 263 12.11 -36.33 -9.88
N SER A 264 12.38 -35.17 -10.47
CA SER A 264 12.63 -35.02 -11.91
C SER A 264 13.76 -35.90 -12.45
N ASN A 265 14.69 -36.33 -11.59
CA ASN A 265 15.80 -37.23 -11.91
C ASN A 265 15.50 -38.73 -11.70
N GLY A 266 14.26 -39.10 -11.36
CA GLY A 266 13.83 -40.49 -11.16
C GLY A 266 14.13 -41.09 -9.78
N GLN A 267 14.74 -40.34 -8.85
CA GLN A 267 14.94 -40.79 -7.46
C GLN A 267 13.68 -40.57 -6.62
N LYS A 268 13.46 -41.35 -5.56
CA LYS A 268 12.35 -41.11 -4.63
C LYS A 268 12.47 -39.71 -3.99
N ALA A 269 11.38 -38.94 -4.05
CA ALA A 269 11.34 -37.58 -3.56
C ALA A 269 11.24 -37.54 -2.03
N LYS A 270 11.76 -36.49 -1.42
CA LYS A 270 11.64 -36.35 0.03
C LYS A 270 10.24 -35.82 0.38
N VAL A 271 9.35 -36.63 0.97
CA VAL A 271 7.98 -36.21 1.34
C VAL A 271 7.79 -35.92 2.85
N TRP A 272 7.18 -34.79 3.17
CA TRP A 272 6.68 -34.44 4.50
C TRP A 272 5.14 -34.47 4.50
N GLN A 273 4.54 -35.02 5.54
CA GLN A 273 3.09 -35.09 5.73
C GLN A 273 2.68 -34.16 6.87
N ARG A 274 1.74 -33.25 6.61
CA ARG A 274 1.15 -32.40 7.64
C ARG A 274 0.19 -33.22 8.51
N ILE A 275 0.28 -32.99 9.82
CA ILE A 275 -0.62 -33.48 10.86
C ILE A 275 -1.23 -32.25 11.54
N PRO A 276 -2.55 -32.01 11.42
CA PRO A 276 -3.24 -31.01 12.22
C PRO A 276 -3.19 -31.39 13.70
N CYS A 277 -2.79 -30.45 14.54
CA CYS A 277 -2.72 -30.61 15.99
C CYS A 277 -3.50 -29.48 16.67
N GLY A 278 -3.89 -29.69 17.92
CA GLY A 278 -4.63 -28.68 18.67
C GLY A 278 -5.68 -29.23 19.61
N GLY A 279 -6.30 -28.31 20.33
CA GLY A 279 -7.38 -28.65 21.24
C GLY A 279 -7.94 -27.45 21.98
N LYS A 280 -8.92 -27.74 22.83
CA LYS A 280 -9.71 -26.74 23.56
C LYS A 280 -9.48 -26.89 25.06
N ILE A 281 -9.26 -25.77 25.72
CA ILE A 281 -9.10 -25.69 27.17
C ILE A 281 -10.02 -24.60 27.70
N VAL A 282 -10.74 -24.92 28.77
CA VAL A 282 -11.54 -23.94 29.53
C VAL A 282 -10.67 -23.38 30.64
N LEU A 283 -10.51 -22.05 30.63
CA LEU A 283 -9.70 -21.33 31.60
C LEU A 283 -10.62 -20.53 32.55
N PRO A 284 -10.59 -20.80 33.87
CA PRO A 284 -11.22 -19.92 34.84
C PRO A 284 -10.47 -18.58 34.91
N LEU A 285 -11.21 -17.49 34.89
CA LEU A 285 -10.66 -16.15 35.01
C LEU A 285 -10.41 -15.85 36.49
N THR A 286 -9.32 -16.39 37.05
CA THR A 286 -8.84 -16.09 38.41
C THR A 286 -7.54 -15.32 38.31
N GLU A 287 -7.38 -14.27 39.12
CA GLU A 287 -6.16 -13.46 39.15
C GLU A 287 -4.91 -14.31 39.41
N GLY A 288 -3.84 -14.02 38.69
CA GLY A 288 -2.54 -14.67 38.85
C GLY A 288 -1.99 -15.26 37.56
N VAL A 289 -0.96 -16.09 37.71
CA VAL A 289 -0.28 -16.76 36.61
C VAL A 289 -1.13 -17.92 36.09
N ILE A 290 -1.25 -18.02 34.78
CA ILE A 290 -1.83 -19.18 34.11
C ILE A 290 -0.71 -20.23 34.00
N PRO A 291 -0.79 -21.35 34.73
CA PRO A 291 0.23 -22.39 34.68
C PRO A 291 0.26 -23.03 33.29
N HIS A 292 1.35 -23.72 32.98
CA HIS A 292 1.49 -24.45 31.73
C HIS A 292 0.31 -25.41 31.53
N ARG A 293 -0.42 -25.24 30.43
CA ARG A 293 -1.46 -26.18 29.99
C ARG A 293 -1.17 -26.64 28.58
N ALA A 294 -1.17 -27.95 28.38
CA ALA A 294 -1.10 -28.54 27.06
C ALA A 294 -2.50 -28.52 26.42
N PRO A 295 -2.72 -27.78 25.33
CA PRO A 295 -3.99 -27.82 24.61
C PRO A 295 -4.17 -29.16 23.87
N ASP A 296 -3.08 -29.86 23.57
CA ASP A 296 -3.07 -31.19 22.94
C ASP A 296 -2.29 -32.16 23.84
N ASN A 297 -2.94 -33.24 24.27
CA ASN A 297 -2.35 -34.22 25.20
C ASN A 297 -1.24 -35.05 24.56
N GLU A 298 -1.20 -35.15 23.23
CA GLU A 298 -0.12 -35.86 22.51
C GLU A 298 1.17 -35.02 22.47
N PHE A 299 1.06 -33.70 22.65
CA PHE A 299 2.17 -32.75 22.56
C PHE A 299 2.23 -31.84 23.80
N PRO A 300 2.57 -32.37 24.99
CA PRO A 300 2.56 -31.62 26.25
C PRO A 300 3.55 -30.44 26.29
N GLU A 301 4.56 -30.47 25.44
CA GLU A 301 5.59 -29.43 25.32
C GLU A 301 5.16 -28.24 24.44
N VAL A 302 4.02 -28.33 23.76
CA VAL A 302 3.35 -27.16 23.18
C VAL A 302 2.39 -26.61 24.23
N ARG A 303 2.72 -25.46 24.81
CA ARG A 303 2.09 -24.99 26.06
C ARG A 303 1.34 -23.69 25.85
N VAL A 304 0.15 -23.59 26.41
CA VAL A 304 -0.54 -22.32 26.66
C VAL A 304 -0.20 -21.86 28.07
N GLN A 305 0.28 -20.63 28.19
CA GLN A 305 0.63 -19.99 29.47
C GLN A 305 0.35 -18.50 29.43
N GLY A 306 0.39 -17.82 30.58
CA GLY A 306 0.05 -16.41 30.60
C GLY A 306 -0.21 -15.85 31.99
N SER A 307 -0.96 -14.75 32.05
CA SER A 307 -1.37 -14.13 33.30
C SER A 307 -2.74 -13.46 33.18
N ILE A 308 -3.42 -13.35 34.30
CA ILE A 308 -4.71 -12.68 34.47
C ILE A 308 -4.50 -11.61 35.53
N ARG A 309 -4.74 -10.35 35.16
CA ARG A 309 -4.65 -9.22 36.09
C ARG A 309 -5.93 -9.06 36.90
N ALA A 310 -5.82 -8.40 38.05
CA ALA A 310 -6.96 -7.92 38.82
C ALA A 310 -7.90 -7.04 37.97
N LYS A 311 -9.15 -6.86 38.44
CA LYS A 311 -10.09 -5.92 37.83
C LYS A 311 -9.48 -4.51 37.83
N ASN A 312 -9.53 -3.84 36.68
CA ASN A 312 -9.11 -2.44 36.56
C ASN A 312 -10.18 -1.50 37.13
N ALA A 313 -9.92 -0.18 37.09
CA ALA A 313 -10.86 0.84 37.56
C ALA A 313 -12.23 0.82 36.85
N ASN A 314 -12.28 0.30 35.62
CA ASN A 314 -13.52 0.15 34.84
C ASN A 314 -14.25 -1.16 35.13
N GLY A 315 -13.71 -2.00 36.04
CA GLY A 315 -14.27 -3.30 36.38
C GLY A 315 -13.95 -4.41 35.38
N ASP A 316 -13.08 -4.17 34.39
CA ASP A 316 -12.67 -5.15 33.38
C ASP A 316 -11.35 -5.84 33.76
N ARG A 317 -11.03 -6.97 33.11
CA ARG A 317 -9.78 -7.72 33.34
C ARG A 317 -8.93 -7.80 32.08
N LEU A 318 -7.62 -7.66 32.25
CA LEU A 318 -6.64 -7.92 31.20
C LEU A 318 -6.13 -9.36 31.33
N VAL A 319 -6.17 -10.09 30.22
CA VAL A 319 -5.69 -11.46 30.12
C VAL A 319 -4.63 -11.52 29.05
N THR A 320 -3.45 -12.02 29.40
CA THR A 320 -2.35 -12.26 28.47
C THR A 320 -2.16 -13.75 28.29
N LEU A 321 -2.18 -14.23 27.05
CA LEU A 321 -1.97 -15.63 26.68
C LEU A 321 -0.83 -15.76 25.67
N PHE A 322 0.01 -16.77 25.85
CA PHE A 322 1.06 -17.18 24.93
C PHE A 322 0.92 -18.66 24.57
N LEU A 323 1.11 -18.98 23.30
CA LEU A 323 1.38 -20.33 22.81
C LEU A 323 2.89 -20.46 22.64
N VAL A 324 3.49 -21.42 23.33
CA VAL A 324 4.93 -21.60 23.41
C VAL A 324 5.31 -22.99 22.91
N ASN A 325 6.27 -23.05 22.01
CA ASN A 325 6.93 -24.28 21.61
C ASN A 325 8.11 -24.56 22.55
N ALA A 326 7.89 -25.39 23.58
CA ALA A 326 8.92 -25.80 24.54
C ALA A 326 9.56 -27.16 24.19
N GLN A 327 9.30 -27.68 22.99
CA GLN A 327 9.90 -28.95 22.54
C GLN A 327 11.42 -28.82 22.39
N GLU A 328 12.12 -29.95 22.54
CA GLU A 328 13.53 -30.07 22.20
C GLU A 328 13.70 -30.37 20.70
N GLU A 329 14.67 -29.72 20.06
CA GLU A 329 14.95 -29.98 18.64
C GLU A 329 15.72 -31.31 18.47
N PRO A 330 15.22 -32.26 17.66
CA PRO A 330 15.91 -33.53 17.44
C PRO A 330 17.10 -33.38 16.48
N ASP A 331 18.12 -34.22 16.62
CA ASP A 331 19.32 -34.19 15.77
C ASP A 331 19.01 -34.40 14.27
N THR A 332 17.97 -35.18 13.97
CA THR A 332 17.51 -35.48 12.61
C THR A 332 16.04 -35.12 12.45
N ASN A 333 15.62 -34.79 11.22
CA ASN A 333 14.25 -34.35 10.92
C ASN A 333 13.78 -33.20 11.85
N ARG A 334 14.63 -32.19 12.03
CA ARG A 334 14.43 -31.02 12.92
C ARG A 334 13.03 -30.41 12.81
N ASP A 335 12.51 -30.27 11.59
CA ASP A 335 11.17 -29.74 11.30
C ASP A 335 10.03 -30.46 12.07
N THR A 336 10.24 -31.67 12.60
CA THR A 336 9.23 -32.40 13.39
C THR A 336 8.93 -31.78 14.76
N ALA A 337 9.85 -31.02 15.34
CA ALA A 337 9.66 -30.30 16.62
C ALA A 337 9.19 -28.85 16.43
N TRP A 338 9.08 -28.39 15.18
CA TRP A 338 8.60 -27.04 14.87
C TRP A 338 7.07 -26.98 14.85
N VAL A 339 6.52 -25.86 15.32
CA VAL A 339 5.08 -25.59 15.28
C VAL A 339 4.79 -24.68 14.09
N PHE A 340 3.96 -25.13 13.16
CA PHE A 340 3.62 -24.39 11.94
C PHE A 340 2.17 -23.89 11.95
N GLN A 341 1.92 -22.73 11.35
CA GLN A 341 0.64 -22.03 11.32
C GLN A 341 -0.10 -22.01 12.67
N PRO A 342 0.57 -21.61 13.77
CA PRO A 342 -0.07 -21.52 15.07
C PRO A 342 -1.20 -20.49 15.08
N GLU A 343 -2.32 -20.86 15.70
CA GLU A 343 -3.47 -20.00 15.93
C GLU A 343 -3.98 -20.20 17.37
N LEU A 344 -4.11 -19.11 18.10
CA LEU A 344 -4.86 -19.04 19.35
C LEU A 344 -6.17 -18.32 19.12
N ILE A 345 -7.28 -18.96 19.49
CA ILE A 345 -8.63 -18.39 19.41
C ILE A 345 -9.22 -18.38 20.81
N VAL A 346 -9.82 -17.27 21.21
CA VAL A 346 -10.46 -17.12 22.52
C VAL A 346 -11.91 -16.72 22.33
N ARG A 347 -12.80 -17.42 23.03
CA ARG A 347 -14.25 -17.18 23.04
C ARG A 347 -14.79 -17.23 24.46
N SER A 348 -16.01 -16.72 24.61
CA SER A 348 -16.85 -17.11 25.74
C SER A 348 -17.18 -18.61 25.68
N GLU A 349 -17.36 -19.24 26.84
CA GLU A 349 -17.84 -20.63 26.93
C GLU A 349 -19.19 -20.80 26.21
N LYS A 350 -19.40 -21.94 25.53
CA LYS A 350 -20.57 -22.17 24.67
C LYS A 350 -21.92 -21.97 25.36
N GLU A 351 -21.99 -22.31 26.65
CA GLU A 351 -23.19 -22.24 27.49
C GLU A 351 -23.33 -20.92 28.27
N ALA A 352 -22.39 -19.99 28.12
CA ALA A 352 -22.46 -18.71 28.81
C ALA A 352 -23.64 -17.86 28.33
N ALA A 353 -24.30 -17.19 29.27
CA ALA A 353 -25.43 -16.30 28.99
C ALA A 353 -25.07 -15.09 28.13
N LYS A 354 -23.82 -14.59 28.24
CA LYS A 354 -23.29 -13.46 27.47
C LYS A 354 -22.09 -13.93 26.65
N ARG A 355 -22.18 -13.86 25.33
CA ARG A 355 -21.08 -14.26 24.42
C ARG A 355 -20.12 -13.13 24.05
N ALA A 356 -20.62 -11.90 24.01
CA ALA A 356 -19.84 -10.71 23.72
C ALA A 356 -19.16 -10.20 25.01
N ILE A 357 -18.07 -10.88 25.40
CA ILE A 357 -17.35 -10.63 26.66
C ILE A 357 -16.12 -9.74 26.47
N PHE A 358 -15.62 -9.61 25.25
CA PHE A 358 -14.44 -8.81 24.97
C PHE A 358 -14.81 -7.33 24.92
N ARG A 359 -14.03 -6.52 25.61
CA ARG A 359 -14.27 -5.08 25.80
C ARG A 359 -13.08 -4.28 25.31
N ARG A 360 -13.27 -2.95 25.21
CA ARG A 360 -12.19 -2.02 24.91
C ARG A 360 -11.05 -2.20 25.92
N ARG A 361 -9.83 -2.35 25.41
CA ARG A 361 -8.65 -2.36 26.27
C ARG A 361 -8.53 -1.01 26.97
N PRO A 362 -8.34 -0.97 28.31
CA PRO A 362 -8.01 0.27 28.98
C PRO A 362 -6.74 0.84 28.37
N VAL A 363 -6.86 2.12 28.05
CA VAL A 363 -5.75 3.00 27.75
C VAL A 363 -5.00 3.15 29.07
N LEU A 364 -3.84 2.48 29.19
CA LEU A 364 -3.00 2.65 30.37
C LEU A 364 -2.59 4.14 30.42
N ASP A 365 -2.98 4.81 31.52
CA ASP A 365 -2.59 6.18 31.83
C ASP A 365 -1.08 6.18 32.11
N ALA A 366 -0.30 6.48 31.08
CA ALA A 366 1.08 6.89 31.26
C ALA A 366 1.04 8.40 31.55
N ASN A 367 0.86 8.77 32.82
CA ASN A 367 1.08 10.11 33.39
C ASN A 367 0.79 11.31 32.45
N GLY A 368 -0.48 11.72 32.34
CA GLY A 368 -0.85 13.04 31.83
C GLY A 368 -2.02 13.04 30.84
N MET A 369 -2.83 14.11 30.89
CA MET A 369 -3.77 14.44 29.83
C MET A 369 -2.97 14.75 28.57
N ASP A 370 -2.96 13.83 27.61
CA ASP A 370 -2.43 14.06 26.26
C ASP A 370 -3.61 14.44 25.34
N PRO A 371 -3.74 15.73 24.95
CA PRO A 371 -4.84 16.19 24.12
C PRO A 371 -4.89 15.50 22.75
N GLU A 372 -3.75 15.04 22.21
CA GLU A 372 -3.73 14.31 20.95
C GLU A 372 -4.37 12.93 21.12
N ARG A 373 -4.03 12.24 22.21
CA ARG A 373 -4.61 10.94 22.54
C ARG A 373 -6.12 11.02 22.75
N GLU A 374 -6.60 12.00 23.49
CA GLU A 374 -8.04 12.21 23.69
C GLU A 374 -8.77 12.52 22.37
N ALA A 375 -8.14 13.30 21.49
CA ALA A 375 -8.69 13.55 20.15
C ALA A 375 -8.74 12.28 19.29
N LEU A 376 -7.72 11.43 19.35
CA LEU A 376 -7.71 10.13 18.67
C LEU A 376 -8.77 9.19 19.23
N GLU A 377 -8.95 9.14 20.55
CA GLU A 377 -10.00 8.34 21.19
C GLU A 377 -11.39 8.77 20.76
N MET A 378 -11.63 10.07 20.62
CA MET A 378 -12.86 10.61 20.06
C MET A 378 -13.03 10.19 18.59
N ILE A 379 -12.03 10.41 17.73
CA ILE A 379 -12.10 10.11 16.29
C ILE A 379 -12.33 8.62 16.05
N TYR A 380 -11.65 7.76 16.80
CA TYR A 380 -11.67 6.31 16.66
C TYR A 380 -12.56 5.61 17.71
N ARG A 381 -13.50 6.31 18.34
CA ARG A 381 -14.37 5.76 19.40
C ARG A 381 -15.10 4.45 19.03
N ASN A 382 -15.49 4.32 17.76
CA ASN A 382 -16.17 3.12 17.23
C ASN A 382 -15.20 2.10 16.59
N ARG A 383 -13.89 2.31 16.71
CA ARG A 383 -12.83 1.40 16.28
C ARG A 383 -12.12 0.92 17.54
N VAL A 384 -12.67 -0.14 18.14
CA VAL A 384 -12.25 -0.61 19.45
C VAL A 384 -11.09 -1.58 19.33
N GLU A 385 -10.03 -1.32 20.08
CA GLU A 385 -8.96 -2.28 20.29
C GLU A 385 -9.34 -3.23 21.42
N PHE A 386 -9.74 -4.45 21.07
CA PHE A 386 -10.07 -5.51 22.03
C PHE A 386 -8.84 -6.24 22.56
N ALA A 387 -7.80 -6.29 21.72
CA ALA A 387 -6.63 -7.11 21.94
C ALA A 387 -5.40 -6.57 21.20
N VAL A 388 -4.23 -6.83 21.74
CA VAL A 388 -2.92 -6.60 21.11
C VAL A 388 -2.18 -7.91 20.99
N GLY A 389 -1.55 -8.14 19.85
CA GLY A 389 -0.75 -9.32 19.62
C GLY A 389 0.71 -9.14 20.04
N HIS A 390 1.33 -10.23 20.45
CA HIS A 390 2.74 -10.33 20.82
C HIS A 390 3.45 -11.24 19.82
N GLY A 391 4.26 -10.65 18.94
CA GLY A 391 4.89 -11.38 17.83
C GLY A 391 3.93 -11.86 16.74
N VAL A 392 2.66 -11.41 16.77
CA VAL A 392 1.60 -11.80 15.83
C VAL A 392 0.54 -10.70 15.76
N GLY A 393 -0.26 -10.65 14.69
CA GLY A 393 -1.47 -9.81 14.63
C GLY A 393 -2.63 -10.42 15.41
N VAL A 394 -3.70 -9.66 15.62
CA VAL A 394 -4.95 -10.15 16.23
C VAL A 394 -6.14 -9.66 15.42
N HIS A 395 -7.13 -10.53 15.25
CA HIS A 395 -8.42 -10.22 14.68
C HIS A 395 -9.52 -10.41 15.73
N ALA A 396 -10.53 -9.53 15.71
CA ALA A 396 -11.67 -9.60 16.62
C ALA A 396 -12.97 -9.66 15.81
N GLU A 397 -13.84 -10.59 16.16
CA GLU A 397 -15.17 -10.73 15.59
C GLU A 397 -16.14 -9.91 16.45
N THR A 398 -16.60 -8.76 15.93
CA THR A 398 -17.44 -7.82 16.68
C THR A 398 -18.88 -8.31 16.83
N ALA A 399 -19.51 -7.98 17.95
CA ALA A 399 -20.95 -8.17 18.13
C ALA A 399 -21.76 -7.09 17.37
N ASP A 400 -23.09 -7.13 17.48
CA ASP A 400 -23.97 -6.07 16.95
C ASP A 400 -23.60 -4.69 17.52
N ASP A 401 -23.17 -4.67 18.79
CA ASP A 401 -22.48 -3.54 19.38
C ASP A 401 -20.98 -3.61 19.02
N VAL A 402 -20.52 -2.69 18.18
CA VAL A 402 -19.13 -2.59 17.70
C VAL A 402 -18.10 -2.34 18.81
N THR A 403 -18.56 -1.99 20.01
CA THR A 403 -17.69 -1.82 21.18
C THR A 403 -17.45 -3.12 21.96
N LEU A 404 -18.10 -4.21 21.54
CA LEU A 404 -17.97 -5.55 22.08
C LEU A 404 -17.54 -6.54 20.99
N ALA A 405 -16.83 -7.58 21.39
CA ALA A 405 -16.48 -8.70 20.50
C ALA A 405 -16.86 -10.05 21.12
N THR A 406 -17.15 -11.03 20.26
CA THR A 406 -17.50 -12.40 20.63
C THR A 406 -16.31 -13.35 20.56
N GLU A 407 -15.29 -12.99 19.79
CA GLU A 407 -14.09 -13.78 19.58
C GLU A 407 -12.88 -12.86 19.34
N VAL A 408 -11.72 -13.25 19.87
CA VAL A 408 -10.42 -12.70 19.46
C VAL A 408 -9.51 -13.85 19.06
N ARG A 409 -8.74 -13.68 17.98
CA ARG A 409 -7.81 -14.69 17.48
C ARG A 409 -6.52 -14.10 16.97
N THR A 410 -5.42 -14.82 17.14
CA THR A 410 -4.13 -14.44 16.53
C THR A 410 -4.17 -14.64 15.03
N THR A 411 -3.51 -13.76 14.27
CA THR A 411 -3.43 -13.86 12.81
C THR A 411 -2.02 -13.54 12.35
N VAL A 412 -1.34 -14.53 11.76
CA VAL A 412 0.05 -14.38 11.29
C VAL A 412 0.15 -13.42 10.10
N MET A 413 -0.80 -13.51 9.17
CA MET A 413 -0.92 -12.62 8.02
C MET A 413 -2.22 -11.83 8.13
N PRO A 414 -2.26 -10.74 8.93
CA PRO A 414 -3.48 -9.95 9.11
C PRO A 414 -3.93 -9.33 7.79
N GLN A 415 -5.23 -9.27 7.61
CA GLN A 415 -5.88 -8.76 6.41
C GLN A 415 -6.90 -7.70 6.80
N TYR A 416 -6.99 -6.66 5.98
CA TYR A 416 -7.98 -5.62 6.17
C TYR A 416 -8.37 -5.05 4.81
N GLU A 417 -9.67 -4.96 4.57
CA GLU A 417 -10.17 -4.29 3.37
C GLU A 417 -10.18 -2.78 3.58
N VAL A 418 -9.30 -2.10 2.85
CA VAL A 418 -9.28 -0.63 2.80
C VAL A 418 -10.29 -0.17 1.77
N GLN A 419 -11.31 0.56 2.22
CA GLN A 419 -12.32 1.14 1.35
C GLN A 419 -11.69 2.12 0.34
N VAL A 420 -12.13 2.05 -0.91
CA VAL A 420 -11.65 2.94 -1.97
C VAL A 420 -12.21 4.34 -1.74
N THR A 421 -11.36 5.36 -1.78
CA THR A 421 -11.82 6.75 -1.80
C THR A 421 -12.22 7.14 -3.21
N GLU A 422 -13.52 7.31 -3.42
CA GLU A 422 -14.08 7.84 -4.67
C GLU A 422 -14.19 9.37 -4.65
N THR A 423 -14.39 9.96 -5.82
CA THR A 423 -14.66 11.39 -5.93
C THR A 423 -16.12 11.64 -5.54
N PRO A 424 -16.41 12.42 -4.48
CA PRO A 424 -17.78 12.73 -4.13
C PRO A 424 -18.45 13.56 -5.24
N GLY A 425 -19.75 13.33 -5.43
CA GLY A 425 -20.61 13.93 -6.44
C GLY A 425 -21.08 12.95 -7.53
N LEU A 426 -20.70 11.67 -7.45
CA LEU A 426 -21.13 10.62 -8.38
C LEU A 426 -22.26 9.76 -7.80
N ASP A 427 -22.31 9.63 -6.47
CA ASP A 427 -23.36 8.87 -5.80
C ASP A 427 -24.60 9.76 -5.58
N PRO A 428 -25.83 9.24 -5.79
CA PRO A 428 -27.05 9.99 -5.50
C PRO A 428 -27.17 10.50 -4.05
N SER A 429 -26.52 9.83 -3.10
CA SER A 429 -26.46 10.21 -1.67
C SER A 429 -25.42 11.30 -1.36
N ASP A 430 -24.55 11.64 -2.31
CA ASP A 430 -23.56 12.70 -2.12
C ASP A 430 -24.19 14.08 -1.95
N ARG A 431 -23.47 14.97 -1.25
CA ARG A 431 -23.89 16.35 -0.97
C ARG A 431 -24.29 17.07 -2.27
N PRO A 432 -25.40 17.82 -2.30
CA PRO A 432 -25.87 18.50 -3.51
C PRO A 432 -24.81 19.37 -4.20
N ALA A 433 -24.02 20.11 -3.43
CA ALA A 433 -22.92 20.93 -3.96
C ALA A 433 -21.86 20.10 -4.68
N MET A 434 -21.48 18.93 -4.15
CA MET A 434 -20.52 18.03 -4.81
C MET A 434 -21.07 17.47 -6.12
N ARG A 435 -22.35 17.09 -6.14
CA ARG A 435 -23.04 16.65 -7.37
C ARG A 435 -23.11 17.77 -8.42
N GLU A 436 -23.37 19.00 -7.98
CA GLU A 436 -23.36 20.18 -8.85
C GLU A 436 -21.96 20.46 -9.43
N MET A 437 -20.91 20.39 -8.61
CA MET A 437 -19.52 20.58 -9.06
C MET A 437 -19.13 19.59 -10.16
N VAL A 438 -19.53 18.32 -10.02
CA VAL A 438 -19.26 17.27 -11.01
C VAL A 438 -20.11 17.45 -12.27
N SER A 439 -21.44 17.53 -12.13
CA SER A 439 -22.37 17.62 -13.26
C SER A 439 -22.20 18.90 -14.09
N SER A 440 -21.87 20.01 -13.43
CA SER A 440 -21.58 21.28 -14.08
C SER A 440 -20.15 21.39 -14.57
N GLY A 441 -19.28 20.39 -14.37
CA GLY A 441 -17.90 20.39 -14.83
C GLY A 441 -17.02 21.47 -14.18
N LEU A 442 -17.33 21.88 -12.95
CA LEU A 442 -16.57 22.90 -12.20
C LEU A 442 -15.26 22.36 -11.61
N LEU A 443 -15.01 21.06 -11.74
CA LEU A 443 -13.74 20.42 -11.40
C LEU A 443 -12.81 20.24 -12.61
N ASP A 444 -13.26 20.59 -13.82
CA ASP A 444 -12.48 20.43 -15.06
C ASP A 444 -11.32 21.43 -15.10
N MET A 445 -10.10 20.91 -15.15
CA MET A 445 -8.88 21.71 -15.16
C MET A 445 -8.82 22.67 -16.36
N GLN A 446 -9.28 22.26 -17.55
CA GLN A 446 -9.24 23.14 -18.73
C GLN A 446 -10.19 24.32 -18.56
N ARG A 447 -11.40 24.08 -18.05
CA ARG A 447 -12.40 25.10 -17.76
C ARG A 447 -11.92 26.05 -16.66
N LEU A 448 -11.40 25.53 -15.55
CA LEU A 448 -10.85 26.36 -14.48
C LEU A 448 -9.70 27.26 -14.98
N ALA A 449 -8.97 26.82 -16.02
CA ALA A 449 -7.91 27.61 -16.63
C ALA A 449 -8.37 28.70 -17.62
N THR A 450 -9.66 28.77 -17.94
CA THR A 450 -10.22 29.70 -18.94
C THR A 450 -11.39 30.53 -18.44
N LEU A 451 -12.04 30.15 -17.33
CA LEU A 451 -13.11 30.96 -16.72
C LEU A 451 -12.63 32.38 -16.42
N ASP A 452 -13.53 33.35 -16.65
CA ASP A 452 -13.39 34.70 -16.15
C ASP A 452 -13.38 34.71 -14.61
N ILE A 453 -12.88 35.80 -14.02
CA ILE A 453 -12.56 35.85 -12.60
C ILE A 453 -13.78 35.63 -11.70
N ASP A 454 -14.92 36.27 -11.99
CA ASP A 454 -16.12 36.14 -11.15
C ASP A 454 -16.72 34.71 -11.23
N PRO A 455 -16.95 34.12 -12.44
CA PRO A 455 -17.37 32.72 -12.53
C PRO A 455 -16.38 31.72 -11.92
N LEU A 456 -15.07 32.00 -11.98
CA LEU A 456 -14.06 31.16 -11.34
C LEU A 456 -14.19 31.21 -9.82
N VAL A 457 -14.30 32.41 -9.25
CA VAL A 457 -14.49 32.60 -7.80
C VAL A 457 -15.77 31.93 -7.34
N ASP A 458 -16.87 32.05 -8.08
CA ASP A 458 -18.13 31.37 -7.75
C ASP A 458 -17.98 29.85 -7.77
N ALA A 459 -17.30 29.29 -8.78
CA ALA A 459 -17.06 27.87 -8.90
C ALA A 459 -16.21 27.30 -7.75
N LEU A 460 -15.15 28.01 -7.36
CA LEU A 460 -14.29 27.61 -6.23
C LEU A 460 -15.01 27.82 -4.88
N SER A 461 -15.82 28.86 -4.78
CA SER A 461 -16.58 29.17 -3.56
C SER A 461 -17.63 28.11 -3.25
N LEU A 462 -18.18 27.43 -4.25
CA LEU A 462 -19.13 26.32 -4.05
C LEU A 462 -18.55 25.23 -3.13
N LEU A 463 -17.27 24.88 -3.32
CA LEU A 463 -16.55 23.91 -2.49
C LEU A 463 -16.41 24.41 -1.04
N THR A 464 -15.99 25.67 -0.86
CA THR A 464 -15.75 26.23 0.47
C THR A 464 -17.04 26.46 1.26
N LYS A 465 -18.12 26.90 0.59
CA LYS A 465 -19.45 27.09 1.21
C LYS A 465 -20.02 25.76 1.69
N ASP A 466 -19.86 24.70 0.89
CA ASP A 466 -20.31 23.36 1.32
C ASP A 466 -19.49 22.83 2.50
N TYR A 467 -18.17 23.11 2.54
CA TYR A 467 -17.34 22.77 3.69
C TYR A 467 -17.74 23.53 4.96
N ALA A 468 -18.05 24.82 4.85
CA ALA A 468 -18.58 25.60 5.98
C ALA A 468 -19.90 25.03 6.52
N ALA A 469 -20.84 24.69 5.61
CA ALA A 469 -22.09 24.03 6.01
C ALA A 469 -21.84 22.69 6.71
N TRP A 470 -20.89 21.89 6.22
CA TRP A 470 -20.50 20.64 6.87
C TRP A 470 -19.90 20.84 8.27
N ILE A 471 -19.10 21.90 8.47
CA ILE A 471 -18.57 22.27 9.80
C ILE A 471 -19.72 22.59 10.76
N ASP A 472 -20.71 23.38 10.33
CA ASP A 472 -21.88 23.72 11.14
C ASP A 472 -22.70 22.47 11.51
N GLU A 473 -22.90 21.57 10.54
CA GLU A 473 -23.54 20.27 10.78
C GLU A 473 -22.79 19.41 11.81
N GLN A 474 -21.45 19.37 11.75
CA GLN A 474 -20.66 18.62 12.74
C GLN A 474 -20.69 19.28 14.11
N ARG A 475 -20.67 20.62 14.21
CA ARG A 475 -20.81 21.33 15.48
C ARG A 475 -22.15 21.05 16.14
N ALA A 476 -23.24 20.94 15.37
CA ALA A 476 -24.56 20.61 15.89
C ALA A 476 -24.66 19.18 16.48
N ARG A 477 -23.71 18.30 16.18
CA ARG A 477 -23.66 16.92 16.70
C ARG A 477 -22.96 16.78 18.04
N ILE A 478 -22.21 17.80 18.46
CA ILE A 478 -21.46 17.81 19.73
C ILE A 478 -22.47 17.80 20.88
N GLY A 479 -22.28 16.89 21.85
CA GLY A 479 -23.18 16.70 22.98
C GLY A 479 -24.44 15.88 22.69
N ALA A 480 -24.73 15.58 21.41
CA ALA A 480 -25.86 14.74 20.99
C ALA A 480 -25.38 13.35 20.52
N GLU A 481 -24.62 13.30 19.43
CA GLU A 481 -24.07 12.05 18.86
C GLU A 481 -22.66 11.75 19.36
N VAL A 482 -21.92 12.78 19.78
CA VAL A 482 -20.57 12.66 20.37
C VAL A 482 -20.65 13.13 21.81
N THR A 483 -20.67 12.17 22.73
CA THR A 483 -20.82 12.41 24.17
C THR A 483 -19.51 12.13 24.88
N GLY A 484 -19.15 12.97 25.86
CA GLY A 484 -17.93 12.79 26.67
C GLY A 484 -16.63 13.28 26.02
N TYR A 485 -16.72 13.93 24.85
CA TYR A 485 -15.55 14.46 24.12
C TYR A 485 -15.81 15.90 23.63
N ASP A 486 -16.61 16.68 24.36
CA ASP A 486 -17.05 18.01 23.95
C ASP A 486 -15.86 18.94 23.64
N THR A 487 -14.87 18.97 24.53
CA THR A 487 -13.65 19.79 24.36
C THR A 487 -12.88 19.41 23.09
N GLN A 488 -12.60 18.12 22.88
CA GLN A 488 -11.84 17.61 21.74
C GLN A 488 -12.63 17.82 20.43
N SER A 489 -13.96 17.70 20.49
CA SER A 489 -14.85 17.95 19.36
C SER A 489 -14.80 19.42 18.94
N HIS A 490 -14.87 20.35 19.90
CA HIS A 490 -14.77 21.77 19.62
C HIS A 490 -13.39 22.13 19.03
N GLN A 491 -12.29 21.65 19.62
CA GLN A 491 -10.94 21.87 19.09
C GLN A 491 -10.74 21.31 17.68
N ALA A 492 -11.34 20.15 17.37
CA ALA A 492 -11.30 19.60 16.02
C ALA A 492 -12.06 20.49 15.02
N MET A 493 -13.22 21.01 15.41
CA MET A 493 -14.01 21.90 14.55
C MET A 493 -13.39 23.29 14.38
N ASP A 494 -12.67 23.78 15.39
CA ASP A 494 -11.92 25.04 15.30
C ASP A 494 -10.77 24.91 14.29
N ARG A 495 -10.04 23.79 14.29
CA ARG A 495 -9.05 23.46 13.24
C ARG A 495 -9.68 23.36 11.84
N CYS A 496 -10.89 22.81 11.71
CA CYS A 496 -11.62 22.83 10.44
C CYS A 496 -11.97 24.26 10.00
N GLN A 497 -12.30 25.14 10.94
CA GLN A 497 -12.60 26.55 10.66
C GLN A 497 -11.36 27.33 10.20
N GLU A 498 -10.20 27.04 10.76
CA GLU A 498 -8.91 27.58 10.31
C GLU A 498 -8.61 27.14 8.87
N ILE A 499 -8.80 25.86 8.54
CA ILE A 499 -8.65 25.33 7.18
C ILE A 499 -9.61 26.03 6.21
N TYR A 500 -10.87 26.21 6.60
CA TYR A 500 -11.85 26.97 5.79
C TYR A 500 -11.35 28.40 5.51
N THR A 501 -10.82 29.08 6.52
CA THR A 501 -10.29 30.44 6.38
C THR A 501 -9.11 30.49 5.40
N ARG A 502 -8.18 29.54 5.50
CA ARG A 502 -7.05 29.41 4.55
C ARG A 502 -7.50 29.12 3.12
N LEU A 503 -8.53 28.29 2.94
CA LEU A 503 -9.13 28.04 1.62
C LEU A 503 -9.73 29.32 1.02
N GLN A 504 -10.46 30.09 1.82
CA GLN A 504 -11.03 31.37 1.37
C GLN A 504 -9.93 32.37 1.00
N GLN A 505 -8.87 32.46 1.80
CA GLN A 505 -7.71 33.30 1.50
C GLN A 505 -7.05 32.90 0.16
N GLY A 506 -7.00 31.61 -0.17
CA GLY A 506 -6.57 31.12 -1.49
C GLY A 506 -7.40 31.67 -2.64
N ILE A 507 -8.73 31.67 -2.50
CA ILE A 507 -9.66 32.24 -3.49
C ILE A 507 -9.48 33.76 -3.59
N ASP A 508 -9.36 34.45 -2.46
CA ASP A 508 -9.20 35.90 -2.42
C ASP A 508 -7.87 36.34 -3.06
N THR A 509 -6.80 35.55 -2.87
CA THR A 509 -5.49 35.78 -3.50
C THR A 509 -5.58 35.63 -5.02
N LEU A 510 -6.31 34.62 -5.51
CA LEU A 510 -6.57 34.45 -6.94
C LEU A 510 -7.35 35.62 -7.54
N LYS A 511 -8.24 36.23 -6.75
CA LYS A 511 -9.02 37.39 -7.17
C LYS A 511 -8.18 38.67 -7.23
N ALA A 512 -7.24 38.83 -6.30
CA ALA A 512 -6.51 40.07 -6.09
C ALA A 512 -5.21 40.20 -6.93
N ASP A 513 -4.54 39.09 -7.26
CA ASP A 513 -3.24 39.11 -7.95
C ASP A 513 -3.30 38.42 -9.32
N GLU A 514 -3.09 39.20 -10.39
CA GLU A 514 -3.10 38.72 -11.77
C GLU A 514 -2.02 37.66 -12.07
N LYS A 515 -0.85 37.74 -11.43
CA LYS A 515 0.23 36.77 -11.59
C LYS A 515 -0.12 35.45 -10.91
N VAL A 516 -0.77 35.51 -9.74
CA VAL A 516 -1.28 34.33 -9.04
C VAL A 516 -2.36 33.65 -9.87
N LEU A 517 -3.31 34.42 -10.42
CA LEU A 517 -4.33 33.90 -11.34
C LEU A 517 -3.70 33.27 -12.60
N ALA A 518 -2.71 33.93 -13.20
CA ALA A 518 -2.00 33.40 -14.37
C ALA A 518 -1.26 32.08 -14.07
N ALA A 519 -0.59 32.00 -12.91
CA ALA A 519 0.09 30.79 -12.45
C ALA A 519 -0.89 29.64 -12.18
N PHE A 520 -2.05 29.94 -11.56
CA PHE A 520 -3.12 28.96 -11.36
C PHE A 520 -3.68 28.44 -12.67
N ARG A 521 -3.96 29.32 -13.64
CA ARG A 521 -4.43 28.92 -14.98
C ARG A 521 -3.37 28.07 -15.70
N PHE A 522 -2.09 28.43 -15.59
CA PHE A 522 -1.00 27.64 -16.15
C PHE A 522 -0.90 26.25 -15.53
N ALA A 523 -0.94 26.16 -14.20
CA ALA A 523 -0.88 24.90 -13.47
C ALA A 523 -2.03 23.96 -13.87
N ASN A 524 -3.26 24.48 -13.96
CA ASN A 524 -4.41 23.73 -14.42
C ASN A 524 -4.25 23.20 -15.85
N ARG A 525 -3.77 24.02 -16.80
CA ARG A 525 -3.49 23.57 -18.18
C ARG A 525 -2.43 22.47 -18.21
N ALA A 526 -1.34 22.65 -17.47
CA ALA A 526 -0.25 21.68 -17.41
C ALA A 526 -0.74 20.34 -16.85
N MET A 527 -1.51 20.36 -15.76
CA MET A 527 -2.09 19.18 -15.14
C MET A 527 -3.10 18.46 -16.05
N ALA A 528 -3.96 19.21 -16.74
CA ALA A 528 -4.90 18.63 -17.71
C ALA A 528 -4.18 17.88 -18.83
N ILE A 529 -3.18 18.53 -19.45
CA ILE A 529 -2.38 17.95 -20.52
C ILE A 529 -1.60 16.74 -20.01
N GLN A 530 -0.96 16.84 -18.85
CA GLN A 530 -0.21 15.76 -18.23
C GLN A 530 -1.10 14.54 -17.99
N ARG A 531 -2.34 14.72 -17.51
CA ARG A 531 -3.28 13.63 -17.26
C ARG A 531 -3.63 12.88 -18.54
N VAL A 532 -4.06 13.61 -19.56
CA VAL A 532 -4.43 13.07 -20.88
C VAL A 532 -3.24 12.33 -21.50
N ARG A 533 -2.05 12.96 -21.49
CA ARG A 533 -0.82 12.38 -22.05
C ARG A 533 -0.35 11.14 -21.31
N SER A 534 -0.47 11.10 -19.98
CA SER A 534 -0.07 9.93 -19.18
C SER A 534 -0.93 8.70 -19.49
N GLN A 535 -2.25 8.88 -19.66
CA GLN A 535 -3.15 7.79 -20.04
C GLN A 535 -2.89 7.33 -21.48
N TYR A 536 -2.73 8.27 -22.40
CA TYR A 536 -2.34 8.00 -23.77
C TYR A 536 -1.02 7.20 -23.85
N ALA A 537 0.02 7.66 -23.14
CA ALA A 537 1.30 6.98 -23.10
C ALA A 537 1.20 5.55 -22.52
N LEU A 538 0.33 5.33 -21.53
CA LEU A 538 0.08 3.99 -20.98
C LEU A 538 -0.59 3.07 -22.01
N ALA A 539 -1.61 3.54 -22.73
CA ALA A 539 -2.28 2.77 -23.77
C ALA A 539 -1.31 2.41 -24.92
N MET A 540 -0.49 3.37 -25.34
CA MET A 540 0.55 3.13 -26.35
C MET A 540 1.56 2.06 -25.90
N ARG A 541 1.97 2.05 -24.62
CA ARG A 541 2.85 1.00 -24.07
C ARG A 541 2.21 -0.38 -24.05
N ARG A 542 0.88 -0.45 -23.95
CA ARG A 542 0.10 -1.69 -24.04
C ARG A 542 -0.13 -2.16 -25.47
N GLY A 543 0.41 -1.44 -26.46
CA GLY A 543 0.26 -1.78 -27.88
C GLY A 543 -1.10 -1.39 -28.47
N GLU A 544 -1.86 -0.54 -27.80
CA GLU A 544 -3.16 -0.06 -28.30
C GLU A 544 -2.95 0.96 -29.43
N ASP A 545 -3.72 0.85 -30.52
CA ASP A 545 -3.76 1.85 -31.59
C ASP A 545 -4.82 2.91 -31.27
N VAL A 546 -4.39 4.00 -30.63
CA VAL A 546 -5.25 5.06 -30.11
C VAL A 546 -4.66 6.44 -30.42
N THR A 547 -5.51 7.46 -30.37
CA THR A 547 -5.09 8.86 -30.46
C THR A 547 -5.24 9.57 -29.12
N VAL A 548 -4.61 10.74 -28.98
CA VAL A 548 -4.62 11.51 -27.71
C VAL A 548 -6.04 11.99 -27.38
N GLU A 549 -6.82 12.33 -28.41
CA GLU A 549 -8.18 12.88 -28.30
C GLU A 549 -9.14 11.92 -27.61
N LYS A 550 -8.92 10.59 -27.73
CA LYS A 550 -9.68 9.56 -27.00
C LYS A 550 -9.64 9.77 -25.48
N PHE A 551 -8.53 10.31 -24.97
CA PHE A 551 -8.30 10.51 -23.55
C PHE A 551 -8.62 11.94 -23.10
N ASP A 552 -8.83 12.88 -24.02
CA ASP A 552 -9.15 14.28 -23.72
C ASP A 552 -10.65 14.46 -23.43
N VAL A 553 -11.10 13.80 -22.37
CA VAL A 553 -12.49 13.82 -21.89
C VAL A 553 -12.55 14.36 -20.47
N LEU A 554 -13.69 14.95 -20.10
CA LEU A 554 -13.94 15.59 -18.80
C LEU A 554 -13.43 14.75 -17.61
N LYS A 555 -13.79 13.46 -17.58
CA LYS A 555 -13.43 12.52 -16.51
C LYS A 555 -11.90 12.43 -16.27
N ASN A 556 -11.10 12.55 -17.32
CA ASN A 556 -9.65 12.35 -17.24
C ASN A 556 -8.89 13.60 -16.80
N ARG A 557 -9.50 14.77 -16.93
CA ARG A 557 -8.89 16.08 -16.66
C ARG A 557 -9.64 16.87 -15.58
N SER A 558 -10.42 16.18 -14.75
CA SER A 558 -11.10 16.76 -13.59
C SER A 558 -10.29 16.54 -12.32
N TRP A 559 -10.25 17.55 -11.46
CA TRP A 559 -9.78 17.41 -10.09
C TRP A 559 -10.72 16.54 -9.27
N ARG A 560 -10.18 15.85 -8.26
CA ARG A 560 -10.97 15.47 -7.09
C ARG A 560 -11.08 16.68 -6.15
N PRO A 561 -12.21 16.92 -5.47
CA PRO A 561 -12.41 18.10 -4.63
C PRO A 561 -11.27 18.35 -3.63
N PHE A 562 -10.77 17.31 -2.95
CA PHE A 562 -9.66 17.47 -2.01
C PHE A 562 -8.34 17.91 -2.68
N GLN A 563 -8.10 17.53 -3.94
CA GLN A 563 -6.89 17.94 -4.67
C GLN A 563 -6.94 19.43 -4.98
N LEU A 564 -8.12 19.91 -5.38
CA LEU A 564 -8.36 21.33 -5.62
C LEU A 564 -8.29 22.12 -4.30
N ALA A 565 -8.90 21.62 -3.22
CA ALA A 565 -8.79 22.22 -1.89
C ALA A 565 -7.33 22.34 -1.43
N PHE A 566 -6.53 21.29 -1.59
CA PHE A 566 -5.12 21.30 -1.21
C PHE A 566 -4.31 22.32 -2.02
N LEU A 567 -4.61 22.47 -3.32
CA LEU A 567 -4.02 23.52 -4.14
C LEU A 567 -4.42 24.91 -3.63
N LEU A 568 -5.71 25.17 -3.41
CA LEU A 568 -6.21 26.47 -2.93
C LEU A 568 -5.58 26.87 -1.60
N LEU A 569 -5.50 25.93 -0.67
CA LEU A 569 -4.91 26.11 0.65
C LEU A 569 -3.43 26.49 0.59
N SER A 570 -2.70 26.01 -0.43
CA SER A 570 -1.27 26.28 -0.60
C SER A 570 -0.96 27.60 -1.32
N ILE A 571 -1.92 28.19 -2.03
CA ILE A 571 -1.66 29.35 -2.92
C ILE A 571 -1.10 30.57 -2.18
N PRO A 572 -1.69 31.05 -1.05
CA PRO A 572 -1.26 32.29 -0.41
C PRO A 572 0.21 32.26 0.01
N SER A 573 0.63 31.18 0.68
CA SER A 573 2.00 31.02 1.17
C SER A 573 3.03 30.81 0.05
N LEU A 574 2.63 30.17 -1.05
CA LEU A 574 3.50 30.01 -2.23
C LEU A 574 3.64 31.30 -3.04
N ALA A 575 2.62 32.14 -3.06
CA ALA A 575 2.64 33.43 -3.72
C ALA A 575 3.40 34.49 -2.91
N ASP A 576 3.35 34.45 -1.59
CA ASP A 576 4.03 35.45 -0.74
C ASP A 576 5.11 34.82 0.15
N PRO A 577 6.42 35.09 -0.10
CA PRO A 577 7.48 34.68 0.80
C PRO A 577 7.42 35.24 2.21
N GLY A 578 6.69 36.34 2.43
CA GLY A 578 6.44 36.95 3.73
C GLY A 578 5.21 36.42 4.47
N HIS A 579 4.48 35.45 3.89
CA HIS A 579 3.24 34.95 4.46
C HIS A 579 3.44 34.36 5.88
N PRO A 580 2.55 34.64 6.85
CA PRO A 580 2.66 34.11 8.22
C PRO A 580 2.85 32.59 8.29
N ASP A 581 2.10 31.83 7.46
CA ASP A 581 2.27 30.37 7.33
C ASP A 581 3.72 29.90 7.05
N ARG A 582 4.61 30.79 6.60
CA ARG A 582 6.01 30.47 6.26
C ARG A 582 7.05 31.04 7.20
N VAL A 583 6.83 32.24 7.72
CA VAL A 583 7.91 33.03 8.33
C VAL A 583 7.98 32.94 9.85
N GLU A 584 6.94 32.42 10.50
CA GLU A 584 6.87 32.30 11.95
C GLU A 584 7.41 30.92 12.38
N PRO A 585 8.68 30.75 12.78
CA PRO A 585 9.34 29.43 12.74
C PRO A 585 8.76 28.37 13.67
N VAL A 586 8.08 28.80 14.74
CA VAL A 586 7.41 27.91 15.71
C VAL A 586 5.97 27.59 15.26
N GLU A 587 5.38 28.42 14.41
CA GLU A 587 3.98 28.36 13.97
C GLU A 587 3.84 28.09 12.46
N ALA A 588 4.97 27.90 11.75
CA ALA A 588 4.97 27.65 10.32
C ALA A 588 4.22 26.36 9.99
N TYR A 589 3.39 26.42 8.96
CA TYR A 589 2.52 25.29 8.61
C TYR A 589 3.28 24.22 7.82
N ALA A 590 3.04 22.97 8.20
CA ALA A 590 3.38 21.79 7.41
C ALA A 590 2.08 21.08 7.02
N ASP A 591 1.63 21.28 5.78
CA ASP A 591 0.38 20.71 5.31
C ASP A 591 0.54 19.21 4.98
N LEU A 592 -0.18 18.36 5.72
CA LEU A 592 -0.14 16.90 5.57
C LEU A 592 -1.32 16.40 4.72
N LEU A 593 -1.01 15.80 3.57
CA LEU A 593 -2.00 15.14 2.73
C LEU A 593 -2.20 13.67 3.12
N TRP A 594 -3.12 13.43 4.06
CA TRP A 594 -3.44 12.09 4.57
C TRP A 594 -4.65 11.47 3.84
N PHE A 595 -4.38 10.64 2.84
CA PHE A 595 -5.39 9.90 2.06
C PHE A 595 -4.91 8.46 1.79
N PRO A 596 -5.81 7.49 1.58
CA PRO A 596 -5.41 6.11 1.27
C PRO A 596 -4.68 6.02 -0.09
N THR A 597 -3.98 4.91 -0.30
CA THR A 597 -3.34 4.58 -1.58
C THR A 597 -4.38 4.51 -2.70
N GLY A 598 -3.98 4.85 -3.93
CA GLY A 598 -4.93 4.94 -5.05
C GLY A 598 -5.90 6.14 -5.02
N GLY A 599 -5.99 6.89 -3.91
CA GLY A 599 -6.92 8.03 -3.77
C GLY A 599 -6.60 9.29 -4.59
N GLY A 600 -5.53 9.29 -5.39
CA GLY A 600 -5.16 10.45 -6.22
C GLY A 600 -4.31 11.52 -5.52
N LYS A 601 -3.54 11.15 -4.49
CA LYS A 601 -2.65 12.09 -3.77
C LYS A 601 -1.66 12.82 -4.67
N THR A 602 -1.17 12.11 -5.69
CA THR A 602 -0.12 12.61 -6.57
C THR A 602 -0.53 13.82 -7.37
N GLU A 603 -1.76 13.86 -7.84
CA GLU A 603 -2.27 14.98 -8.61
C GLU A 603 -2.35 16.25 -7.76
N ALA A 604 -2.66 16.15 -6.46
CA ALA A 604 -2.69 17.29 -5.55
C ALA A 604 -1.32 17.96 -5.43
N TYR A 605 -0.28 17.19 -5.04
CA TYR A 605 1.05 17.77 -4.88
C TYR A 605 1.72 18.16 -6.21
N LEU A 606 1.38 17.51 -7.33
CA LEU A 606 1.84 17.91 -8.66
C LEU A 606 1.17 19.23 -9.11
N GLY A 607 -0.10 19.44 -8.78
CA GLY A 607 -0.80 20.71 -9.00
C GLY A 607 -0.13 21.86 -8.23
N VAL A 608 0.19 21.62 -6.96
CA VAL A 608 0.95 22.57 -6.13
C VAL A 608 2.34 22.83 -6.73
N ALA A 609 3.08 21.78 -7.12
CA ALA A 609 4.39 21.93 -7.75
C ALA A 609 4.33 22.74 -9.05
N ALA A 610 3.34 22.49 -9.91
CA ALA A 610 3.12 23.23 -11.15
C ALA A 610 2.85 24.72 -10.87
N PHE A 611 2.03 25.02 -9.86
CA PHE A 611 1.77 26.39 -9.41
C PHE A 611 3.06 27.06 -8.89
N THR A 612 3.79 26.42 -7.98
CA THR A 612 5.06 26.92 -7.41
C THR A 612 6.08 27.28 -8.50
N MET A 613 6.26 26.39 -9.48
CA MET A 613 7.20 26.62 -10.57
C MET A 613 6.76 27.76 -11.49
N ALA A 614 5.45 27.95 -11.71
CA ALA A 614 4.92 29.02 -12.54
C ALA A 614 4.97 30.38 -11.83
N ILE A 615 4.48 30.45 -10.60
CA ILE A 615 4.40 31.70 -9.83
C ILE A 615 5.80 32.27 -9.59
N ARG A 616 6.79 31.41 -9.28
CA ARG A 616 8.19 31.82 -9.14
C ARG A 616 8.70 32.57 -10.37
N ARG A 617 8.40 32.09 -11.58
CA ARG A 617 8.83 32.75 -12.82
C ARG A 617 8.07 34.04 -13.10
N MET A 618 6.76 34.04 -12.89
CA MET A 618 5.89 35.19 -13.18
C MET A 618 6.09 36.38 -12.22
N GLN A 619 6.47 36.11 -10.97
CA GLN A 619 6.74 37.15 -9.97
C GLN A 619 8.06 37.90 -10.21
N GLY A 620 9.02 37.25 -10.87
CA GLY A 620 10.35 37.81 -11.09
C GLY A 620 11.30 37.58 -9.90
N ASN A 621 12.45 38.24 -9.91
CA ASN A 621 13.49 38.05 -8.91
C ASN A 621 13.06 38.58 -7.54
N LEU A 622 13.22 37.76 -6.51
CA LEU A 622 12.91 38.09 -5.11
C LEU A 622 14.14 37.84 -4.24
N GLY A 623 14.40 38.70 -3.26
CA GLY A 623 15.50 38.53 -2.31
C GLY A 623 16.90 38.46 -2.92
N GLY A 624 17.10 39.00 -4.13
CA GLY A 624 18.37 38.93 -4.87
C GLY A 624 18.63 37.59 -5.58
N PHE A 625 17.64 36.70 -5.65
CA PHE A 625 17.75 35.41 -6.33
C PHE A 625 17.13 35.45 -7.74
N ASP A 626 17.76 34.72 -8.68
CA ASP A 626 17.24 34.50 -10.04
C ASP A 626 16.02 33.56 -9.98
N SER A 627 14.88 34.04 -10.45
CA SER A 627 13.64 33.26 -10.48
C SER A 627 13.40 32.52 -11.80
N SER A 628 14.19 32.80 -12.84
CA SER A 628 14.02 32.22 -14.17
C SER A 628 14.42 30.74 -14.26
N ARG A 629 15.33 30.30 -13.37
CA ARG A 629 15.93 28.96 -13.37
C ARG A 629 16.31 28.46 -11.99
N GLY A 630 16.69 27.19 -11.90
CA GLY A 630 17.09 26.53 -10.67
C GLY A 630 15.94 25.89 -9.89
N LEU A 631 16.25 25.31 -8.74
CA LEU A 631 15.38 24.40 -8.01
C LEU A 631 14.23 25.12 -7.28
N ALA A 632 13.00 24.73 -7.59
CA ALA A 632 11.78 25.23 -6.95
C ALA A 632 11.08 24.17 -6.08
N VAL A 633 11.15 22.89 -6.48
CA VAL A 633 10.43 21.80 -5.83
C VAL A 633 11.34 20.60 -5.62
N ILE A 634 11.35 20.05 -4.41
CA ILE A 634 12.04 18.80 -4.09
C ILE A 634 11.04 17.77 -3.60
N MET A 635 11.05 16.58 -4.21
CA MET A 635 10.31 15.41 -3.75
C MET A 635 11.28 14.37 -3.24
N ARG A 636 11.04 13.87 -2.02
CA ARG A 636 11.87 12.86 -1.37
C ARG A 636 11.12 11.55 -1.24
N TYR A 637 11.79 10.45 -1.55
CA TYR A 637 11.28 9.10 -1.36
C TYR A 637 12.28 8.24 -0.58
N THR A 638 11.76 7.27 0.18
CA THR A 638 12.55 6.31 0.96
C THR A 638 12.87 5.05 0.15
N LEU A 639 11.97 4.60 -0.73
CA LEU A 639 12.11 3.35 -1.51
C LEU A 639 12.50 3.61 -2.97
N ARG A 640 13.58 2.95 -3.44
CA ARG A 640 14.16 3.15 -4.78
C ARG A 640 13.17 2.91 -5.93
N LEU A 641 12.39 1.82 -5.89
CA LEU A 641 11.44 1.49 -6.97
C LEU A 641 10.34 2.56 -7.11
N LEU A 642 9.84 3.05 -5.98
CA LEU A 642 8.84 4.11 -5.94
C LEU A 642 9.41 5.40 -6.54
N THR A 643 10.68 5.71 -6.27
CA THR A 643 11.36 6.90 -6.80
C THR A 643 11.29 6.98 -8.33
N LEU A 644 11.57 5.87 -9.03
CA LEU A 644 11.54 5.85 -10.51
C LEU A 644 10.13 5.98 -11.08
N GLN A 645 9.14 5.33 -10.46
CA GLN A 645 7.75 5.46 -10.90
C GLN A 645 7.23 6.89 -10.73
N GLN A 646 7.58 7.56 -9.63
CA GLN A 646 7.21 8.95 -9.41
C GLN A 646 7.97 9.91 -10.33
N PHE A 647 9.22 9.59 -10.68
CA PHE A 647 10.00 10.31 -11.69
C PHE A 647 9.34 10.30 -13.06
N GLN A 648 8.82 9.16 -13.51
CA GLN A 648 8.09 9.10 -14.78
C GLN A 648 6.85 10.00 -14.77
N ARG A 649 6.08 10.01 -13.67
CA ARG A 649 4.86 10.82 -13.55
C ARG A 649 5.16 12.31 -13.51
N ALA A 650 6.16 12.72 -12.73
CA ALA A 650 6.60 14.11 -12.65
C ALA A 650 7.22 14.58 -13.97
N THR A 651 7.93 13.72 -14.69
CA THR A 651 8.47 14.03 -16.03
C THR A 651 7.34 14.37 -17.01
N ALA A 652 6.21 13.67 -16.97
CA ALA A 652 5.06 14.00 -17.82
C ALA A 652 4.49 15.41 -17.53
N LEU A 653 4.52 15.87 -16.26
CA LEU A 653 4.15 17.24 -15.90
C LEU A 653 5.13 18.26 -16.49
N ILE A 654 6.42 18.03 -16.31
CA ILE A 654 7.46 18.94 -16.82
C ILE A 654 7.43 19.01 -18.35
N CYS A 655 7.19 17.88 -19.03
CA CYS A 655 6.92 17.88 -20.47
C CYS A 655 5.73 18.79 -20.83
N ALA A 656 4.62 18.71 -20.11
CA ALA A 656 3.45 19.57 -20.35
C ALA A 656 3.78 21.05 -20.15
N MET A 657 4.46 21.39 -19.06
CA MET A 657 4.87 22.75 -18.74
C MET A 657 5.85 23.31 -19.78
N GLU A 658 6.82 22.52 -20.24
CA GLU A 658 7.79 22.91 -21.25
C GLU A 658 7.13 23.14 -22.62
N VAL A 659 6.18 22.29 -23.03
CA VAL A 659 5.40 22.52 -24.25
C VAL A 659 4.59 23.81 -24.16
N LEU A 660 3.91 24.05 -23.04
CA LEU A 660 3.16 25.30 -22.84
C LEU A 660 4.07 26.53 -22.89
N ARG A 661 5.26 26.46 -22.28
CA ARG A 661 6.26 27.54 -22.32
C ARG A 661 6.76 27.81 -23.74
N ARG A 662 7.05 26.78 -24.54
CA ARG A 662 7.45 26.92 -25.95
C ARG A 662 6.37 27.62 -26.78
N VAL A 663 5.11 27.19 -26.61
CA VAL A 663 3.96 27.81 -27.28
C VAL A 663 3.77 29.27 -26.85
N ALA A 664 4.03 29.62 -25.59
CA ALA A 664 4.00 31.00 -25.12
C ALA A 664 5.10 31.84 -25.80
N LEU A 665 6.33 31.32 -25.88
CA LEU A 665 7.44 32.01 -26.56
C LEU A 665 7.20 32.22 -28.06
N GLU A 666 6.59 31.26 -28.75
CA GLU A 666 6.18 31.40 -30.16
C GLU A 666 5.18 32.55 -30.36
N LYS A 667 4.37 32.84 -29.33
CA LYS A 667 3.44 33.98 -29.27
C LYS A 667 4.07 35.25 -28.69
N ASN A 668 5.40 35.27 -28.51
CA ASN A 668 6.17 36.35 -27.91
C ASN A 668 5.79 36.68 -26.44
N ASP A 669 5.18 35.72 -25.74
CA ASP A 669 4.94 35.80 -24.29
C ASP A 669 6.15 35.23 -23.54
N ARG A 670 6.83 36.09 -22.77
CA ARG A 670 8.03 35.75 -21.98
C ARG A 670 7.76 35.65 -20.49
N SER A 671 6.49 35.65 -20.05
CA SER A 671 6.10 35.58 -18.63
C SER A 671 6.65 34.35 -17.89
N LEU A 672 6.86 33.24 -18.61
CA LEU A 672 7.43 32.00 -18.09
C LEU A 672 8.96 31.88 -18.31
N GLY A 673 9.61 32.93 -18.79
CA GLY A 673 11.05 32.95 -19.07
C GLY A 673 11.50 32.13 -20.29
N THR A 674 12.76 32.31 -20.65
CA THR A 674 13.42 31.62 -21.79
C THR A 674 14.04 30.28 -21.41
N GLU A 675 14.30 30.07 -20.11
CA GLU A 675 14.88 28.85 -19.58
C GLU A 675 13.88 27.69 -19.58
N PRO A 676 14.32 26.46 -19.90
CA PRO A 676 13.44 25.29 -19.94
C PRO A 676 12.92 24.91 -18.55
N PHE A 677 11.74 24.29 -18.49
CA PHE A 677 11.35 23.53 -17.28
C PHE A 677 12.02 22.16 -17.33
N THR A 678 12.67 21.75 -16.25
CA THR A 678 13.42 20.47 -16.21
C THR A 678 13.24 19.72 -14.88
N ILE A 679 13.45 18.41 -14.91
CA ILE A 679 13.41 17.54 -13.73
C ILE A 679 14.70 16.76 -13.53
N GLY A 680 15.23 16.78 -12.31
CA GLY A 680 16.38 15.98 -11.90
C GLY A 680 15.99 14.69 -11.19
N LEU A 681 16.73 13.61 -11.44
CA LEU A 681 16.75 12.41 -10.62
C LEU A 681 18.07 12.35 -9.86
N TRP A 682 18.03 12.69 -8.57
CA TRP A 682 19.19 12.77 -7.69
C TRP A 682 19.18 11.62 -6.69
N VAL A 683 19.69 10.47 -7.12
CA VAL A 683 19.65 9.19 -6.39
C VAL A 683 21.03 8.54 -6.34
N GLY A 684 21.24 7.58 -5.43
CA GLY A 684 22.53 6.91 -5.23
C GLY A 684 23.24 6.49 -6.53
N ASN A 685 24.58 6.64 -6.56
CA ASN A 685 25.41 6.45 -7.76
C ASN A 685 25.42 5.02 -8.32
N LYS A 686 24.86 4.04 -7.59
CA LYS A 686 24.61 2.69 -8.10
C LYS A 686 23.46 2.65 -9.11
N VAL A 687 22.57 3.65 -9.11
CA VAL A 687 21.39 3.74 -9.99
C VAL A 687 21.66 4.67 -11.16
N THR A 688 22.10 5.90 -10.87
CA THR A 688 22.40 6.94 -11.87
C THR A 688 23.89 7.31 -11.86
N PRO A 689 24.49 7.69 -13.01
CA PRO A 689 25.89 8.09 -13.05
C PRO A 689 26.16 9.34 -12.21
N GLY A 690 27.31 9.34 -11.52
CA GLY A 690 27.77 10.49 -10.75
C GLY A 690 28.38 11.60 -11.61
N THR A 691 29.00 11.22 -12.73
CA THR A 691 29.77 12.12 -13.62
C THR A 691 29.34 11.97 -15.07
N THR A 692 29.63 12.98 -15.90
CA THR A 692 29.39 12.89 -17.35
C THR A 692 30.23 11.80 -18.00
N GLU A 693 31.45 11.54 -17.52
CA GLU A 693 32.31 10.47 -18.06
C GLU A 693 31.73 9.08 -17.77
N ASP A 694 31.23 8.84 -16.54
CA ASP A 694 30.56 7.58 -16.20
C ASP A 694 29.29 7.38 -17.03
N SER A 695 28.54 8.46 -17.27
CA SER A 695 27.36 8.46 -18.14
C SER A 695 27.72 8.09 -19.58
N HIS A 696 28.82 8.65 -20.11
CA HIS A 696 29.31 8.35 -21.45
C HIS A 696 29.73 6.89 -21.59
N ARG A 697 30.54 6.39 -20.65
CA ARG A 697 31.00 4.98 -20.62
C ARG A 697 29.81 4.02 -20.58
N ALA A 698 28.82 4.28 -19.71
CA ALA A 698 27.62 3.44 -19.61
C ALA A 698 26.86 3.32 -20.94
N ILE A 699 26.74 4.41 -21.71
CA ILE A 699 26.10 4.40 -23.03
C ILE A 699 26.98 3.74 -24.10
N GLU A 700 28.30 3.90 -24.04
CA GLU A 700 29.22 3.19 -24.95
C GLU A 700 29.20 1.67 -24.75
N ASP A 701 29.15 1.22 -23.49
CA ASP A 701 29.05 -0.19 -23.13
C ASP A 701 27.74 -0.80 -23.66
N LEU A 702 26.62 -0.09 -23.49
CA LEU A 702 25.31 -0.50 -24.00
C LEU A 702 25.25 -0.55 -25.53
N ARG A 703 26.03 0.28 -26.23
CA ARG A 703 26.17 0.24 -27.69
C ARG A 703 27.07 -0.90 -28.17
N ASN A 704 27.95 -1.41 -27.31
CA ASN A 704 28.97 -2.43 -27.64
C ASN A 704 28.98 -3.61 -26.65
N PRO A 705 27.89 -4.38 -26.53
CA PRO A 705 27.74 -5.43 -25.51
C PRO A 705 28.73 -6.60 -25.65
N GLY A 706 29.41 -6.74 -26.80
CA GLY A 706 30.44 -7.77 -27.03
C GLY A 706 31.86 -7.37 -26.62
N LYS A 707 32.08 -6.11 -26.20
CA LYS A 707 33.41 -5.56 -25.89
C LYS A 707 33.58 -5.17 -24.42
N TYR A 708 32.48 -4.84 -23.73
CA TYR A 708 32.49 -4.38 -22.34
C TYR A 708 31.28 -4.94 -21.57
N ASN A 709 31.43 -5.18 -20.26
CA ASN A 709 30.33 -5.58 -19.38
C ASN A 709 29.53 -4.33 -18.99
N ALA A 710 28.20 -4.36 -19.15
CA ALA A 710 27.34 -3.26 -18.69
C ALA A 710 27.52 -3.05 -17.18
N GLY A 711 27.92 -1.84 -16.78
CA GLY A 711 27.97 -1.43 -15.38
C GLY A 711 26.58 -1.36 -14.73
N THR A 712 26.53 -1.30 -13.39
CA THR A 712 25.28 -1.29 -12.60
C THR A 712 24.49 0.04 -12.69
N SER A 713 25.15 1.18 -12.97
CA SER A 713 24.51 2.50 -13.08
C SER A 713 24.34 2.94 -14.54
N SER A 714 23.17 3.47 -14.92
CA SER A 714 22.89 3.90 -16.29
C SER A 714 22.17 5.26 -16.32
N PRO A 715 22.45 6.17 -17.26
CA PRO A 715 21.63 7.37 -17.41
C PRO A 715 20.25 7.07 -18.04
N ALA A 716 20.02 5.87 -18.57
CA ALA A 716 18.77 5.51 -19.21
C ALA A 716 17.70 5.06 -18.19
N GLN A 717 17.15 6.03 -17.46
CA GLN A 717 16.15 5.81 -16.40
C GLN A 717 14.70 5.74 -16.91
N LEU A 718 14.50 6.06 -18.19
CA LEU A 718 13.22 6.00 -18.88
C LEU A 718 13.29 4.95 -19.99
N THR A 719 12.51 3.87 -19.86
CA THR A 719 12.38 2.84 -20.90
C THR A 719 11.34 3.22 -21.97
N SER A 720 10.51 4.22 -21.68
CA SER A 720 9.48 4.74 -22.57
C SER A 720 9.29 6.23 -22.34
N CYS A 721 8.87 6.94 -23.39
CA CYS A 721 8.62 8.37 -23.38
C CYS A 721 7.40 8.69 -22.51
N PRO A 722 7.53 9.49 -21.43
CA PRO A 722 6.40 9.86 -20.58
C PRO A 722 5.32 10.70 -21.30
N TRP A 723 5.65 11.28 -22.46
CA TRP A 723 4.73 12.13 -23.25
C TRP A 723 3.86 11.34 -24.24
N CYS A 724 4.43 10.37 -24.95
CA CYS A 724 3.72 9.65 -26.02
C CYS A 724 3.77 8.12 -25.91
N GLY A 725 4.45 7.56 -24.91
CA GLY A 725 4.54 6.12 -24.68
C GLY A 725 5.47 5.35 -25.60
N SER A 726 6.07 5.99 -26.61
CA SER A 726 7.07 5.35 -27.49
C SER A 726 8.29 4.87 -26.71
N GLU A 727 8.88 3.75 -27.13
CA GLU A 727 10.11 3.21 -26.55
C GLU A 727 11.24 4.25 -26.54
N VAL A 728 12.06 4.22 -25.48
CA VAL A 728 13.33 4.96 -25.39
C VAL A 728 14.43 3.93 -25.24
N ALA A 729 15.17 3.69 -26.32
CA ALA A 729 16.24 2.70 -26.38
C ALA A 729 17.57 3.36 -25.99
N PRO A 730 18.23 2.95 -24.89
CA PRO A 730 19.44 3.62 -24.37
C PRO A 730 20.53 3.86 -25.42
N GLY A 731 20.87 2.83 -26.21
CA GLY A 731 21.94 2.91 -27.20
C GLY A 731 21.62 3.82 -28.40
N ARG A 732 20.35 4.11 -28.69
CA ARG A 732 19.90 4.92 -29.83
C ARG A 732 19.50 6.33 -29.42
N ASP A 733 18.78 6.44 -28.32
CA ASP A 733 18.02 7.64 -27.96
C ASP A 733 18.69 8.45 -26.84
N VAL A 734 19.80 7.97 -26.26
CA VAL A 734 20.61 8.73 -25.29
C VAL A 734 21.91 9.19 -25.91
N GLU A 735 22.23 10.48 -25.76
CA GLU A 735 23.46 11.10 -26.26
C GLU A 735 24.18 11.83 -25.13
N VAL A 736 25.48 11.61 -24.99
CA VAL A 736 26.30 12.26 -23.96
C VAL A 736 27.28 13.19 -24.62
N ASP A 737 27.19 14.48 -24.31
CA ASP A 737 28.13 15.51 -24.73
C ASP A 737 29.08 15.84 -23.57
N LYS A 738 30.28 15.23 -23.63
CA LYS A 738 31.38 15.49 -22.68
C LYS A 738 31.89 16.92 -22.75
N GLY A 739 31.70 17.59 -23.88
CA GLY A 739 32.13 18.97 -24.08
C GLY A 739 31.37 19.92 -23.17
N SER A 740 30.04 19.83 -23.14
CA SER A 740 29.17 20.68 -22.33
C SER A 740 28.79 20.07 -20.97
N GLY A 741 29.17 18.82 -20.69
CA GLY A 741 28.82 18.12 -19.46
C GLY A 741 27.35 17.76 -19.41
N ARG A 742 26.77 17.30 -20.54
CA ARG A 742 25.32 17.09 -20.69
C ARG A 742 24.95 15.72 -21.19
N THR A 743 23.84 15.18 -20.69
CA THR A 743 23.26 13.93 -21.17
C THR A 743 21.83 14.17 -21.67
N PHE A 744 21.61 13.95 -22.96
CA PHE A 744 20.32 14.14 -23.62
C PHE A 744 19.57 12.82 -23.78
N VAL A 745 18.29 12.81 -23.42
CA VAL A 745 17.39 11.66 -23.62
C VAL A 745 16.30 12.04 -24.61
N TYR A 746 16.29 11.44 -25.79
CA TYR A 746 15.30 11.69 -26.83
C TYR A 746 14.14 10.68 -26.78
N CYS A 747 12.97 11.09 -27.26
CA CYS A 747 11.88 10.16 -27.55
C CYS A 747 12.22 9.30 -28.79
N GLY A 748 12.08 7.98 -28.68
CA GLY A 748 12.32 7.03 -29.78
C GLY A 748 11.16 6.90 -30.79
N ASP A 749 10.27 7.89 -30.90
CA ASP A 749 9.24 7.91 -31.94
C ASP A 749 9.88 7.95 -33.34
N LYS A 750 9.84 6.81 -34.03
CA LYS A 750 10.43 6.59 -35.36
C LYS A 750 9.90 7.55 -36.43
N LYS A 751 8.67 8.07 -36.25
CA LYS A 751 8.06 9.01 -37.21
C LYS A 751 8.38 10.49 -36.88
N GLY A 752 9.08 10.78 -35.79
CA GLY A 752 9.45 12.14 -35.39
C GLY A 752 8.25 13.07 -35.09
N ARG A 753 7.10 12.51 -34.73
CA ARG A 753 5.86 13.27 -34.45
C ARG A 753 5.86 13.82 -33.03
N CYS A 754 6.49 13.13 -32.09
CA CYS A 754 6.60 13.56 -30.69
C CYS A 754 7.44 14.84 -30.54
N ASP A 755 6.98 15.78 -29.72
CA ASP A 755 7.63 17.07 -29.44
C ASP A 755 9.03 16.93 -28.81
N PHE A 756 9.32 15.78 -28.21
CA PHE A 756 10.59 15.43 -27.58
C PHE A 756 11.43 14.46 -28.43
N SER A 757 11.02 14.19 -29.67
CA SER A 757 11.86 13.44 -30.62
C SER A 757 13.05 14.29 -31.05
N LYS A 758 14.14 13.64 -31.47
CA LYS A 758 15.35 14.34 -31.94
C LYS A 758 15.06 15.31 -33.09
N GLY A 759 14.17 14.95 -34.01
CA GLY A 759 13.78 15.77 -35.15
C GLY A 759 13.12 17.10 -34.77
N LYS A 760 12.32 17.13 -33.69
CA LYS A 760 11.60 18.33 -33.24
C LYS A 760 12.31 19.12 -32.15
N SER A 761 13.13 18.47 -31.32
CA SER A 761 13.67 19.07 -30.10
C SER A 761 15.16 19.42 -30.15
N SER A 762 15.93 18.93 -31.13
CA SER A 762 17.39 19.13 -31.18
C SER A 762 17.85 20.60 -31.20
N LYS A 763 16.99 21.53 -31.65
CA LYS A 763 17.27 22.97 -31.69
C LYS A 763 16.74 23.74 -30.47
N GLN A 764 16.10 23.06 -29.53
CA GLN A 764 15.55 23.67 -28.31
C GLN A 764 16.68 23.85 -27.27
N PRO A 765 16.57 24.81 -26.34
CA PRO A 765 17.58 25.01 -25.28
C PRO A 765 17.88 23.74 -24.46
N HIS A 766 16.84 22.92 -24.24
CA HIS A 766 16.98 21.54 -23.79
C HIS A 766 16.49 20.58 -24.88
N PRO A 767 17.41 19.89 -25.58
CA PRO A 767 17.09 18.81 -26.50
C PRO A 767 16.43 17.62 -25.79
N GLY A 768 15.53 16.93 -26.49
CA GLY A 768 14.88 15.73 -25.97
C GLY A 768 13.92 16.00 -24.81
N ILE A 769 13.65 14.94 -24.05
CA ILE A 769 12.86 14.94 -22.83
C ILE A 769 13.62 15.75 -21.77
N PRO A 770 12.99 16.68 -21.04
CA PRO A 770 13.66 17.62 -20.14
C PRO A 770 14.06 17.00 -18.79
N VAL A 771 14.88 15.95 -18.84
CA VAL A 771 15.36 15.19 -17.68
C VAL A 771 16.86 15.36 -17.47
N LEU A 772 17.27 15.45 -16.21
CA LEU A 772 18.66 15.44 -15.77
C LEU A 772 18.86 14.24 -14.84
N VAL A 773 19.78 13.36 -15.19
CA VAL A 773 19.99 12.08 -14.47
C VAL A 773 21.44 11.90 -14.05
N VAL A 774 22.29 12.90 -14.29
CA VAL A 774 23.70 12.89 -13.92
C VAL A 774 23.92 13.95 -12.86
N ASP A 775 24.48 13.54 -11.72
CA ASP A 775 24.76 14.41 -10.57
C ASP A 775 25.53 15.69 -10.98
N GLU A 776 26.64 15.52 -11.70
CA GLU A 776 27.47 16.61 -12.19
C GLU A 776 26.67 17.61 -13.04
N GLU A 777 25.83 17.12 -13.96
CA GLU A 777 24.94 17.97 -14.76
C GLU A 777 23.92 18.70 -13.89
N ILE A 778 23.34 18.03 -12.90
CA ILE A 778 22.37 18.60 -11.94
C ILE A 778 22.99 19.76 -11.15
N TYR A 779 24.23 19.63 -10.67
CA TYR A 779 24.89 20.71 -9.92
C TYR A 779 25.21 21.91 -10.81
N HIS A 780 25.61 21.67 -12.06
CA HIS A 780 25.89 22.73 -13.01
C HIS A 780 24.65 23.38 -13.61
N ARG A 781 23.55 22.63 -13.71
CA ARG A 781 22.29 23.07 -14.31
C ARG A 781 21.13 22.64 -13.42
N PRO A 782 20.95 23.30 -12.26
CA PRO A 782 19.94 22.90 -11.28
C PRO A 782 18.55 22.82 -11.94
N PRO A 783 17.86 21.68 -11.81
CA PRO A 783 16.58 21.47 -12.45
C PRO A 783 15.49 22.31 -11.79
N THR A 784 14.36 22.55 -12.46
CA THR A 784 13.23 23.24 -11.81
C THR A 784 12.61 22.39 -10.69
N MET A 785 12.56 21.08 -10.89
CA MET A 785 12.05 20.10 -9.94
C MET A 785 13.07 18.97 -9.75
N MET A 786 13.17 18.41 -8.54
CA MET A 786 14.08 17.30 -8.27
C MET A 786 13.39 16.18 -7.50
N ILE A 787 13.67 14.95 -7.89
CA ILE A 787 13.34 13.76 -7.12
C ILE A 787 14.61 13.19 -6.51
N ALA A 788 14.60 12.94 -5.21
CA ALA A 788 15.80 12.57 -4.48
C ALA A 788 15.56 11.51 -3.39
N THR A 789 16.64 10.82 -3.03
CA THR A 789 16.68 9.82 -1.96
C THR A 789 17.42 10.33 -0.72
N VAL A 790 17.22 9.67 0.41
CA VAL A 790 17.76 10.09 1.72
C VAL A 790 19.28 10.18 1.73
N ASP A 791 19.95 9.21 1.10
CA ASP A 791 21.41 9.11 1.01
C ASP A 791 22.03 10.35 0.34
N LYS A 792 21.40 10.85 -0.73
CA LYS A 792 21.85 12.06 -1.41
C LYS A 792 21.69 13.32 -0.57
N PHE A 793 20.58 13.43 0.15
CA PHE A 793 20.35 14.53 1.09
C PHE A 793 21.42 14.57 2.20
N ALA A 794 21.88 13.42 2.69
CA ALA A 794 22.97 13.38 3.68
C ALA A 794 24.29 13.95 3.11
N MET A 795 24.54 13.82 1.80
CA MET A 795 25.75 14.36 1.16
C MET A 795 25.79 15.90 1.13
N MET A 796 24.68 16.60 1.38
CA MET A 796 24.65 18.07 1.32
C MET A 796 25.64 18.72 2.31
N ALA A 797 25.91 18.07 3.44
CA ALA A 797 26.89 18.53 4.42
C ALA A 797 28.35 18.40 3.93
N TRP A 798 28.61 17.48 2.99
CA TRP A 798 29.96 17.07 2.59
C TRP A 798 30.37 17.53 1.19
N ARG A 799 29.41 17.88 0.33
CA ARG A 799 29.67 18.24 -1.08
C ARG A 799 29.38 19.71 -1.36
N GLY A 800 30.44 20.49 -1.57
CA GLY A 800 30.35 21.91 -1.90
C GLY A 800 29.57 22.20 -3.19
N GLN A 801 29.55 21.26 -4.14
CA GLN A 801 28.86 21.39 -5.42
C GLN A 801 27.33 21.53 -5.28
N VAL A 802 26.76 20.94 -4.22
CA VAL A 802 25.32 20.95 -3.94
C VAL A 802 24.80 22.38 -3.71
N ARG A 803 25.67 23.33 -3.32
CA ARG A 803 25.29 24.72 -3.02
C ARG A 803 24.54 25.42 -4.16
N THR A 804 24.83 25.07 -5.42
CA THR A 804 24.14 25.62 -6.58
C THR A 804 22.64 25.29 -6.61
N LEU A 805 22.23 24.15 -6.04
CA LEU A 805 20.82 23.77 -5.89
C LEU A 805 20.03 24.75 -5.01
N PHE A 806 20.72 25.48 -4.13
CA PHE A 806 20.15 26.48 -3.23
C PHE A 806 20.41 27.92 -3.72
N GLY A 807 20.74 28.11 -4.99
CA GLY A 807 20.99 29.42 -5.59
C GLY A 807 22.32 30.07 -5.17
N ARG A 808 23.21 29.35 -4.48
CA ARG A 808 24.55 29.85 -4.11
C ARG A 808 25.53 29.61 -5.24
N VAL A 809 25.52 30.51 -6.21
CA VAL A 809 26.35 30.48 -7.43
C VAL A 809 27.48 31.51 -7.31
N GLY A 810 28.69 31.13 -7.70
CA GLY A 810 29.86 32.02 -7.75
C GLY A 810 30.07 32.65 -9.13
N GLN A 811 29.90 31.88 -10.20
CA GLN A 811 30.04 32.33 -11.59
C GLN A 811 29.22 31.45 -12.53
N GLU A 812 28.93 31.93 -13.75
CA GLU A 812 28.29 31.15 -14.81
C GLU A 812 29.23 31.03 -16.01
N CYS A 813 29.43 29.80 -16.48
CA CYS A 813 30.19 29.49 -17.68
C CYS A 813 29.23 29.03 -18.78
N GLU A 814 29.29 29.64 -19.97
CA GLU A 814 28.42 29.26 -21.10
C GLU A 814 28.54 27.77 -21.47
N ARG A 815 29.73 27.18 -21.27
CA ARG A 815 30.00 25.78 -21.58
C ARG A 815 29.62 24.83 -20.44
N HIS A 816 30.02 25.15 -19.20
CA HIS A 816 29.90 24.23 -18.07
C HIS A 816 28.70 24.50 -17.16
N GLY A 817 27.96 25.61 -17.35
CA GLY A 817 26.83 26.00 -16.50
C GLY A 817 27.25 26.79 -15.25
N LEU A 818 26.47 26.66 -14.19
CA LEU A 818 26.67 27.34 -12.91
C LEU A 818 27.84 26.72 -12.16
N LEU A 819 28.70 27.56 -11.59
CA LEU A 819 29.86 27.16 -10.80
C LEU A 819 29.76 27.77 -9.39
N TRP A 820 30.30 27.09 -8.39
CA TRP A 820 30.32 27.54 -6.99
C TRP A 820 31.65 28.21 -6.63
N GLN A 821 31.70 28.94 -5.52
CA GLN A 821 32.94 29.57 -5.06
C GLN A 821 33.99 28.51 -4.68
N GLY A 822 35.21 28.65 -5.20
CA GLY A 822 36.30 27.68 -5.04
C GLY A 822 36.27 26.48 -6.00
N ALA A 823 35.39 26.52 -7.02
CA ALA A 823 35.33 25.56 -8.11
C ALA A 823 36.48 25.73 -9.13
#